data_AF-A0ABD3MIZ1-F1
#
_entry.id   AF-A0ABD3MIZ1-F1
#
_cell.length_a   1.000
_cell.length_b   1.000
_cell.length_c   1.000
_cell.angle_alpha   90.00
_cell.angle_beta   90.00
_cell.angle_gamma   90.00
#
_symmetry.space_group_name_H-M   'P 1'
#
loop_
_entity.id
_entity.type
_entity.pdbx_description
1 polymer ?
#
loop_
_entity_poly.entity_id
_entity_poly.type
_entity_poly.pdbx_seq_one_letter_code
_entity_poly.pdbx_strand_id
1 'polypeptide(L)'
;MSRAKSLILSESALYGVAVASVSKQEDRHHRAAAAAGRSLPVPRRRYSSFNLDATSDDNEPIVEVARAFLAATFPDLVSILDGHYDQNSARDRLIKIGRSLNASLRYSQEAAEQSEDEVKVTKMPIWSPDEEEFIFGADEVERTFRTNANLNRLVQECKDLTTLLSSPVKIPTVRYGRTNLQMPIVTLGCMRFQQSWNRGGTTPITSPSQIEQACQDNLVNILRHAIHCGVNHIETARGYGCSEMQIGLALKVLFDEGVCKREDLIIQTKGGISSTTTKAEYKASILQQIATLGVEYVDLFSVHGVNTMDHVDWLFNHGEERGNLIDAVRELKEEGKIRWIGFSTHAPAHVTKVVIESDAFDYMNVHYQFVGSYTASGDGDAEDEGNLSNIRLAHKHDMGVFIISPYDKGGRVFAPSNLCRELMLPEMEPMEYGSLWLWYHEKHCQGGEPAPIHTIVCGAARPSDLDQPVMAALRSITNEAVEDFEMVSQRIQVRKDRILGKDWAKSWHVGLPNYYQSEKRGFQIGNMVWLYNTIHMFGMLDFAKERYANMVSNGEKWDVTKTWRENVYANPGFAWMPGCAYDPSHDYTADLKDVPEASKARVLEAMRFVHEWCSPNAQGAAGSDEKKEGDETLRLTPLEWQTAYDMRPWTAFPERN
;
A
#
# COMPACT_ATOMS: atom_id res chain seq x y z
N MET A 1 17.85 -25.80 15.79
CA MET A 1 18.49 -25.99 14.46
C MET A 1 18.64 -27.47 14.04
N SER A 2 19.11 -28.40 14.90
CA SER A 2 19.27 -29.81 14.48
C SER A 2 17.95 -30.58 14.25
N ARG A 3 16.88 -30.26 15.01
CA ARG A 3 15.52 -30.79 14.77
C ARG A 3 14.84 -30.26 13.50
N ALA A 4 15.11 -29.01 13.10
CA ALA A 4 14.63 -28.47 11.84
C ALA A 4 15.34 -29.14 10.64
N LYS A 5 16.66 -29.41 10.77
CA LYS A 5 17.42 -30.18 9.79
C LYS A 5 16.94 -31.64 9.63
N SER A 6 16.45 -32.28 10.68
CA SER A 6 15.95 -33.67 10.56
C SER A 6 14.56 -33.77 9.94
N LEU A 7 13.75 -32.70 9.97
CA LEU A 7 12.45 -32.62 9.28
C LEU A 7 12.59 -32.26 7.79
N ILE A 8 13.67 -31.56 7.41
CA ILE A 8 14.03 -31.28 6.01
C ILE A 8 14.40 -32.58 5.25
N LEU A 9 14.88 -33.60 5.96
CA LEU A 9 15.29 -34.89 5.35
C LEU A 9 14.15 -35.91 5.18
N SER A 10 12.89 -35.53 5.47
CA SER A 10 11.74 -36.29 4.98
C SER A 10 10.90 -35.38 4.07
N GLU A 11 11.46 -35.00 2.92
CA GLU A 11 10.71 -34.41 1.81
C GLU A 11 9.38 -35.15 1.59
N SER A 12 9.35 -36.48 1.76
CA SER A 12 8.15 -37.31 1.62
C SER A 12 6.97 -36.96 2.55
N ALA A 13 7.19 -36.45 3.76
CA ALA A 13 6.10 -36.22 4.72
C ALA A 13 5.37 -34.88 4.50
N LEU A 14 6.12 -33.80 4.23
CA LEU A 14 5.56 -32.50 3.85
C LEU A 14 5.03 -32.52 2.40
N TYR A 15 5.71 -33.23 1.48
CA TYR A 15 5.20 -33.43 0.12
C TYR A 15 3.94 -34.30 0.10
N GLY A 16 3.82 -35.31 0.97
CA GLY A 16 2.65 -36.18 1.04
C GLY A 16 1.36 -35.41 1.32
N VAL A 17 1.43 -34.39 2.19
CA VAL A 17 0.28 -33.55 2.58
C VAL A 17 0.02 -32.44 1.54
N ALA A 18 1.06 -31.78 1.02
CA ALA A 18 0.90 -30.73 0.01
C ALA A 18 0.43 -31.25 -1.36
N VAL A 19 0.77 -32.50 -1.71
CA VAL A 19 0.35 -33.13 -2.97
C VAL A 19 -1.02 -33.81 -2.84
N ALA A 20 -1.51 -34.07 -1.62
CA ALA A 20 -2.85 -34.62 -1.41
C ALA A 20 -3.98 -33.61 -1.71
N SER A 21 -3.70 -32.31 -1.73
CA SER A 21 -4.65 -31.25 -2.09
C SER A 21 -4.70 -30.93 -3.59
N VAL A 22 -3.84 -31.55 -4.40
CA VAL A 22 -3.85 -31.42 -5.86
C VAL A 22 -4.41 -32.71 -6.46
N SER A 23 -5.54 -32.62 -7.15
CA SER A 23 -6.20 -33.73 -7.85
C SER A 23 -5.22 -34.46 -8.78
N LYS A 24 -4.67 -35.59 -8.33
CA LYS A 24 -3.76 -36.47 -9.10
C LYS A 24 -4.45 -37.25 -10.25
N GLN A 25 -5.75 -37.09 -10.43
CA GLN A 25 -6.56 -37.99 -11.26
C GLN A 25 -6.66 -37.52 -12.73
N GLU A 26 -6.57 -36.22 -13.00
CA GLU A 26 -6.62 -35.66 -14.36
C GLU A 26 -5.30 -35.83 -15.14
N ASP A 27 -4.17 -35.82 -14.42
CA ASP A 27 -2.83 -35.93 -15.02
C ASP A 27 -2.54 -37.32 -15.62
N ARG A 28 -3.15 -38.38 -15.06
CA ARG A 28 -3.04 -39.74 -15.61
C ARG A 28 -3.78 -39.89 -16.93
N HIS A 29 -4.90 -39.20 -17.11
CA HIS A 29 -5.68 -39.25 -18.35
C HIS A 29 -5.02 -38.47 -19.49
N HIS A 30 -4.33 -37.35 -19.20
CA HIS A 30 -3.57 -36.61 -20.20
C HIS A 30 -2.30 -37.33 -20.66
N ARG A 31 -1.54 -37.95 -19.74
CA ARG A 31 -0.36 -38.76 -20.12
C ARG A 31 -0.75 -39.98 -20.97
N ALA A 32 -1.90 -40.61 -20.69
CA ALA A 32 -2.43 -41.71 -21.50
C ALA A 32 -2.92 -41.25 -22.89
N ALA A 33 -3.47 -40.03 -23.01
CA ALA A 33 -3.89 -39.47 -24.30
C ALA A 33 -2.72 -39.01 -25.18
N ALA A 34 -1.67 -38.44 -24.58
CA ALA A 34 -0.42 -38.06 -25.26
C ALA A 34 0.34 -39.29 -25.78
N ALA A 35 0.38 -40.38 -25.00
CA ALA A 35 0.95 -41.67 -25.44
C ALA A 35 0.15 -42.32 -26.59
N ALA A 36 -1.12 -41.93 -26.78
CA ALA A 36 -2.00 -42.43 -27.85
C ALA A 36 -2.09 -41.52 -29.08
N GLY A 37 -1.27 -40.45 -29.16
CA GLY A 37 -1.19 -39.58 -30.33
C GLY A 37 -2.44 -38.74 -30.62
N ARG A 38 -3.33 -38.53 -29.64
CA ARG A 38 -4.53 -37.69 -29.80
C ARG A 38 -4.26 -36.29 -29.26
N SER A 39 -4.50 -35.25 -30.07
CA SER A 39 -4.44 -33.85 -29.61
C SER A 39 -5.72 -33.51 -28.86
N LEU A 40 -5.65 -33.51 -27.53
CA LEU A 40 -6.64 -32.83 -26.71
C LEU A 40 -6.18 -31.38 -26.49
N PRO A 41 -7.10 -30.41 -26.35
CA PRO A 41 -6.74 -29.06 -25.92
C PRO A 41 -5.92 -29.16 -24.64
N VAL A 42 -4.78 -28.46 -24.62
CA VAL A 42 -3.92 -28.32 -23.44
C VAL A 42 -4.83 -27.84 -22.31
N PRO A 43 -4.89 -28.55 -21.16
CA PRO A 43 -5.72 -28.09 -20.07
C PRO A 43 -5.27 -26.67 -19.76
N ARG A 44 -6.25 -25.75 -19.63
CA ARG A 44 -6.00 -24.40 -19.11
C ARG A 44 -5.13 -24.61 -17.88
N ARG A 45 -3.83 -24.29 -17.98
CA ARG A 45 -2.92 -24.41 -16.85
C ARG A 45 -3.37 -23.31 -15.89
N ARG A 46 -4.25 -23.72 -14.98
CA ARG A 46 -4.91 -22.90 -13.96
C ARG A 46 -3.85 -22.65 -12.89
N TYR A 47 -3.03 -21.63 -13.13
CA TYR A 47 -1.97 -21.21 -12.20
C TYR A 47 -2.50 -20.50 -10.95
N SER A 48 -3.81 -20.22 -10.93
CA SER A 48 -4.62 -20.42 -9.73
C SER A 48 -5.64 -21.52 -9.98
N SER A 49 -5.59 -22.62 -9.23
CA SER A 49 -6.83 -23.32 -8.88
C SER A 49 -7.51 -22.68 -7.68
N PHE A 50 -7.36 -21.36 -7.55
CA PHE A 50 -8.39 -20.50 -7.05
C PHE A 50 -8.70 -19.51 -8.16
N ASN A 51 -9.60 -19.91 -9.07
CA ASN A 51 -10.36 -18.92 -9.82
C ASN A 51 -10.89 -17.94 -8.76
N LEU A 52 -10.49 -16.67 -8.77
CA LEU A 52 -10.96 -15.74 -7.76
C LEU A 52 -12.45 -15.41 -7.94
N ASP A 53 -13.03 -15.76 -9.10
CA ASP A 53 -14.47 -15.78 -9.36
C ASP A 53 -15.11 -17.17 -9.17
N ALA A 54 -14.32 -18.20 -8.84
CA ALA A 54 -14.81 -19.52 -8.45
C ALA A 54 -13.91 -20.19 -7.40
N THR A 55 -13.59 -19.44 -6.34
CA THR A 55 -13.13 -20.02 -5.09
C THR A 55 -14.38 -20.65 -4.49
N SER A 56 -14.37 -21.96 -4.27
CA SER A 56 -14.95 -22.37 -2.99
C SER A 56 -14.18 -21.60 -1.93
N ASP A 57 -14.86 -20.92 -1.03
CA ASP A 57 -14.31 -20.11 0.08
C ASP A 57 -13.42 -20.89 1.09
N ASP A 58 -12.97 -22.08 0.71
CA ASP A 58 -12.35 -23.06 1.57
C ASP A 58 -10.82 -22.89 1.63
N ASN A 59 -10.38 -22.11 2.61
CA ASN A 59 -8.97 -21.99 3.01
C ASN A 59 -8.55 -23.11 3.99
N GLU A 60 -9.37 -24.11 4.29
CA GLU A 60 -9.00 -25.15 5.27
C GLU A 60 -7.72 -25.91 4.90
N PRO A 61 -7.50 -26.36 3.64
CA PRO A 61 -6.28 -27.10 3.32
C PRO A 61 -5.00 -26.30 3.60
N ILE A 62 -5.03 -24.98 3.41
CA ILE A 62 -3.86 -24.11 3.64
C ILE A 62 -3.64 -23.88 5.14
N VAL A 63 -4.72 -23.81 5.92
CA VAL A 63 -4.69 -23.72 7.38
C VAL A 63 -4.18 -25.01 8.00
N GLU A 64 -4.60 -26.17 7.51
CA GLU A 64 -4.12 -27.49 7.97
C GLU A 64 -2.62 -27.65 7.76
N VAL A 65 -2.13 -27.26 6.57
CA VAL A 65 -0.69 -27.27 6.24
C VAL A 65 0.10 -26.34 7.17
N ALA A 66 -0.40 -25.13 7.41
CA ALA A 66 0.22 -24.20 8.35
C ALA A 66 0.26 -24.77 9.78
N ARG A 67 -0.85 -25.33 10.26
CA ARG A 67 -0.93 -25.95 11.59
C ARG A 67 0.02 -27.13 11.74
N ALA A 68 0.12 -27.99 10.73
CA ALA A 68 1.06 -29.12 10.75
C ALA A 68 2.52 -28.64 10.83
N PHE A 69 2.87 -27.62 10.04
CA PHE A 69 4.19 -26.99 10.09
C PHE A 69 4.48 -26.39 11.48
N LEU A 70 3.56 -25.59 12.01
CA LEU A 70 3.73 -24.94 13.32
C LEU A 70 3.76 -25.93 14.47
N ALA A 71 2.93 -26.97 14.47
CA ALA A 71 2.95 -27.99 15.52
C ALA A 71 4.32 -28.69 15.62
N ALA A 72 5.00 -28.88 14.49
CA ALA A 72 6.32 -29.48 14.45
C ALA A 72 7.46 -28.51 14.83
N THR A 73 7.27 -27.20 14.67
CA THR A 73 8.37 -26.21 14.71
C THR A 73 8.20 -25.11 15.77
N PHE A 74 6.96 -24.69 16.02
CA PHE A 74 6.53 -23.61 16.93
C PHE A 74 5.25 -24.01 17.71
N PRO A 75 5.32 -25.03 18.58
CA PRO A 75 4.14 -25.49 19.32
C PRO A 75 3.55 -24.40 20.22
N ASP A 76 4.38 -23.51 20.76
CA ASP A 76 3.93 -22.37 21.56
C ASP A 76 3.07 -21.40 20.74
N LEU A 77 3.45 -21.13 19.48
CA LEU A 77 2.66 -20.29 18.57
C LEU A 77 1.30 -20.91 18.28
N VAL A 78 1.22 -22.24 18.12
CA VAL A 78 -0.08 -22.93 17.97
C VAL A 78 -0.94 -22.70 19.21
N SER A 79 -0.39 -22.89 20.40
CA SER A 79 -1.11 -22.66 21.66
C SER A 79 -1.60 -21.21 21.81
N ILE A 80 -0.79 -20.24 21.40
CA ILE A 80 -1.15 -18.82 21.43
C ILE A 80 -2.28 -18.54 20.44
N LEU A 81 -2.19 -19.04 19.20
CA LEU A 81 -3.21 -18.84 18.18
C LEU A 81 -4.53 -19.50 18.57
N ASP A 82 -4.50 -20.68 19.18
CA ASP A 82 -5.70 -21.38 19.64
C ASP A 82 -6.35 -20.69 20.86
N GLY A 83 -5.53 -20.14 21.76
CA GLY A 83 -5.98 -19.38 22.94
C GLY A 83 -6.28 -17.90 22.68
N HIS A 84 -6.05 -17.40 21.46
CA HIS A 84 -6.19 -15.97 21.15
C HIS A 84 -7.65 -15.53 21.23
N TYR A 85 -7.89 -14.34 21.78
CA TYR A 85 -9.25 -13.78 21.93
C TYR A 85 -9.92 -13.45 20.58
N ASP A 86 -9.11 -13.24 19.54
CA ASP A 86 -9.56 -13.05 18.16
C ASP A 86 -9.20 -14.25 17.28
N GLN A 87 -10.18 -15.13 17.08
CA GLN A 87 -10.06 -16.35 16.27
C GLN A 87 -9.95 -16.07 14.76
N ASN A 88 -10.49 -14.94 14.28
CA ASN A 88 -10.38 -14.57 12.87
C ASN A 88 -8.93 -14.19 12.56
N SER A 89 -8.31 -13.33 13.37
CA SER A 89 -6.88 -13.00 13.20
C SER A 89 -5.97 -14.22 13.36
N ALA A 90 -6.31 -15.16 14.25
CA ALA A 90 -5.56 -16.40 14.40
C ALA A 90 -5.61 -17.25 13.11
N ARG A 91 -6.81 -17.43 12.54
CA ARG A 91 -7.01 -18.09 11.25
C ARG A 91 -6.26 -17.38 10.13
N ASP A 92 -6.28 -16.05 10.12
CA ASP A 92 -5.62 -15.26 9.09
C ASP A 92 -4.09 -15.40 9.09
N ARG A 93 -3.49 -15.44 10.28
CA ARG A 93 -2.07 -15.75 10.45
C ARG A 93 -1.75 -17.14 9.91
N LEU A 94 -2.60 -18.13 10.17
CA LEU A 94 -2.43 -19.48 9.62
C LEU A 94 -2.54 -19.50 8.10
N ILE A 95 -3.53 -18.80 7.51
CA ILE A 95 -3.67 -18.66 6.05
C ILE A 95 -2.40 -18.04 5.47
N LYS A 96 -1.89 -16.96 6.06
CA LYS A 96 -0.68 -16.28 5.60
C LYS A 96 0.56 -17.20 5.67
N ILE A 97 0.74 -17.89 6.79
CA ILE A 97 1.84 -18.86 6.99
C ILE A 97 1.75 -19.98 5.96
N GLY A 98 0.55 -20.55 5.76
CA GLY A 98 0.32 -21.61 4.79
C GLY A 98 0.55 -21.17 3.35
N ARG A 99 0.10 -19.96 2.98
CA ARG A 99 0.37 -19.34 1.66
C ARG A 99 1.86 -19.13 1.43
N SER A 100 2.57 -18.62 2.44
CA SER A 100 4.02 -18.42 2.38
C SER A 100 4.78 -19.74 2.22
N LEU A 101 4.35 -20.78 2.95
CA LEU A 101 4.93 -22.12 2.83
C LEU A 101 4.68 -22.71 1.43
N ASN A 102 3.44 -22.63 0.94
CA ASN A 102 3.07 -23.14 -0.39
C ASN A 102 3.82 -22.41 -1.51
N ALA A 103 3.91 -21.07 -1.46
CA ALA A 103 4.67 -20.28 -2.43
C ALA A 103 6.16 -20.67 -2.45
N SER A 104 6.75 -20.89 -1.27
CA SER A 104 8.14 -21.32 -1.13
C SER A 104 8.38 -22.70 -1.74
N LEU A 105 7.45 -23.64 -1.54
CA LEU A 105 7.52 -24.99 -2.09
C LEU A 105 7.32 -25.01 -3.61
N ARG A 106 6.35 -24.25 -4.14
CA ARG A 106 6.08 -24.15 -5.59
C ARG A 106 7.25 -23.57 -6.36
N TYR A 107 7.84 -22.48 -5.88
CA TYR A 107 9.03 -21.89 -6.52
C TYR A 107 10.16 -22.92 -6.61
N SER A 108 10.31 -23.76 -5.58
CA SER A 108 11.33 -24.83 -5.56
C SER A 108 11.04 -25.92 -6.60
N GLN A 109 9.76 -26.25 -6.81
CA GLN A 109 9.34 -27.24 -7.82
C GLN A 109 9.50 -26.73 -9.24
N GLU A 110 9.04 -25.52 -9.54
CA GLU A 110 9.13 -24.95 -10.91
C GLU A 110 10.58 -24.67 -11.29
N ALA A 111 11.43 -24.29 -10.32
CA ALA A 111 12.86 -24.20 -10.53
C ALA A 111 13.48 -25.58 -10.87
N ALA A 112 13.02 -26.67 -10.24
CA ALA A 112 13.50 -28.03 -10.51
C ALA A 112 13.01 -28.58 -11.87
N GLU A 113 11.76 -28.30 -12.25
CA GLU A 113 11.20 -28.73 -13.55
C GLU A 113 11.86 -28.00 -14.74
N GLN A 114 12.24 -26.73 -14.57
CA GLN A 114 12.98 -25.97 -15.59
C GLN A 114 14.45 -26.40 -15.78
N SER A 115 14.97 -27.33 -14.97
CA SER A 115 16.29 -27.97 -15.24
C SER A 115 16.21 -29.22 -16.12
N GLU A 116 15.04 -29.84 -16.27
CA GLU A 116 14.91 -31.12 -16.99
C GLU A 116 14.53 -30.94 -18.48
N ASP A 117 13.87 -29.83 -18.84
CA ASP A 117 13.56 -29.49 -20.22
C ASP A 117 14.41 -28.30 -20.69
N GLU A 118 15.24 -28.51 -21.73
CA GLU A 118 15.86 -27.42 -22.52
C GLU A 118 14.77 -26.56 -23.17
N VAL A 119 14.20 -25.62 -22.41
CA VAL A 119 13.37 -24.54 -22.94
C VAL A 119 14.19 -23.27 -22.88
N LYS A 120 14.35 -22.64 -24.05
CA LYS A 120 14.87 -21.28 -24.19
C LYS A 120 13.98 -20.30 -23.42
N VAL A 121 14.21 -20.15 -22.13
CA VAL A 121 13.96 -18.89 -21.45
C VAL A 121 14.88 -17.89 -22.12
N THR A 122 14.32 -16.82 -22.69
CA THR A 122 15.10 -15.64 -23.07
C THR A 122 15.85 -15.18 -21.83
N LYS A 123 17.10 -15.61 -21.70
CA LYS A 123 18.04 -15.12 -20.69
C LYS A 123 18.06 -13.60 -20.81
N MET A 124 17.59 -12.88 -19.79
CA MET A 124 18.11 -11.54 -19.59
C MET A 124 19.61 -11.70 -19.28
N PRO A 125 20.52 -11.12 -20.07
CA PRO A 125 21.95 -11.28 -19.81
C PRO A 125 22.28 -10.55 -18.52
N ILE A 126 22.78 -11.29 -17.53
CA ILE A 126 23.54 -10.72 -16.42
C ILE A 126 25.00 -10.85 -16.87
N TRP A 127 25.59 -9.75 -17.31
CA TRP A 127 27.02 -9.66 -17.62
C TRP A 127 27.56 -8.32 -17.11
N SER A 128 28.71 -8.38 -16.45
CA SER A 128 29.52 -7.23 -16.02
C SER A 128 30.62 -7.01 -17.06
N PRO A 129 30.84 -5.79 -17.57
CA PRO A 129 32.01 -5.49 -18.39
C PRO A 129 33.20 -5.26 -17.45
N ASP A 130 34.31 -5.91 -17.76
CA ASP A 130 35.68 -5.64 -17.27
C ASP A 130 36.19 -6.61 -16.17
N GLU A 131 36.94 -7.59 -16.68
CA GLU A 131 38.05 -8.37 -16.12
C GLU A 131 37.80 -9.51 -15.09
N GLU A 132 38.04 -10.71 -15.64
CA GLU A 132 38.61 -11.97 -15.11
C GLU A 132 38.63 -12.28 -13.59
N GLU A 133 38.08 -13.46 -13.29
CA GLU A 133 38.16 -14.25 -12.04
C GLU A 133 37.39 -13.73 -10.81
N PHE A 134 36.13 -14.17 -10.65
CA PHE A 134 35.74 -15.37 -9.86
C PHE A 134 34.20 -15.39 -9.75
N ILE A 135 33.56 -16.58 -9.81
CA ILE A 135 32.42 -17.04 -8.99
C ILE A 135 31.74 -18.26 -9.67
N PHE A 136 31.81 -19.36 -8.93
CA PHE A 136 31.16 -20.67 -9.01
C PHE A 136 30.20 -20.98 -10.18
N GLY A 137 30.45 -22.12 -10.83
CA GLY A 137 29.37 -22.90 -11.45
C GLY A 137 28.37 -23.32 -10.37
N ALA A 138 27.14 -22.82 -10.45
CA ALA A 138 26.21 -22.86 -9.33
C ALA A 138 24.72 -22.94 -9.75
N ASP A 139 24.36 -23.69 -10.80
CA ASP A 139 22.94 -23.84 -11.15
C ASP A 139 22.15 -24.66 -10.10
N GLU A 140 22.79 -25.64 -9.45
CA GLU A 140 22.20 -26.39 -8.33
C GLU A 140 22.37 -25.68 -6.98
N VAL A 141 23.54 -25.07 -6.74
CA VAL A 141 23.89 -24.45 -5.45
C VAL A 141 23.08 -23.18 -5.21
N GLU A 142 22.84 -22.34 -6.23
CA GLU A 142 22.08 -21.10 -6.08
C GLU A 142 20.58 -21.37 -5.83
N ARG A 143 20.00 -22.41 -6.45
CA ARG A 143 18.59 -22.81 -6.25
C ARG A 143 18.34 -23.39 -4.86
N THR A 144 19.17 -24.34 -4.41
CA THR A 144 19.07 -24.89 -3.05
C THR A 144 19.27 -23.81 -1.98
N PHE A 145 20.09 -22.79 -2.25
CA PHE A 145 20.28 -21.65 -1.36
C PHE A 145 18.99 -20.80 -1.24
N ARG A 146 18.31 -20.50 -2.36
CA ARG A 146 17.07 -19.70 -2.40
C ARG A 146 15.89 -20.38 -1.68
N THR A 147 15.69 -21.68 -1.86
CA THR A 147 14.64 -22.44 -1.15
C THR A 147 14.86 -22.46 0.37
N ASN A 148 16.11 -22.68 0.80
CA ASN A 148 16.46 -22.64 2.22
C ASN A 148 16.24 -21.27 2.84
N ALA A 149 16.49 -20.19 2.09
CA ALA A 149 16.32 -18.84 2.58
C ALA A 149 14.83 -18.46 2.80
N ASN A 150 13.93 -18.86 1.89
CA ASN A 150 12.47 -18.64 2.07
C ASN A 150 11.91 -19.38 3.29
N LEU A 151 12.37 -20.60 3.55
CA LEU A 151 12.00 -21.35 4.76
C LEU A 151 12.58 -20.74 6.03
N ASN A 152 13.83 -20.27 5.98
CA ASN A 152 14.45 -19.54 7.10
C ASN A 152 13.68 -18.27 7.44
N ARG A 153 13.16 -17.53 6.44
CA ARG A 153 12.24 -16.41 6.68
C ARG A 153 11.03 -16.86 7.47
N LEU A 154 10.30 -17.86 6.95
CA LEU A 154 9.04 -18.29 7.57
C LEU A 154 9.26 -18.68 9.04
N VAL A 155 10.39 -19.35 9.31
CA VAL A 155 10.83 -19.68 10.66
C VAL A 155 11.08 -18.42 11.50
N GLN A 156 11.77 -17.41 10.98
CA GLN A 156 12.02 -16.18 11.73
C GLN A 156 10.73 -15.39 11.99
N GLU A 157 9.87 -15.24 10.99
CA GLU A 157 8.57 -14.57 11.12
C GLU A 157 7.69 -15.25 12.18
N CYS A 158 7.69 -16.59 12.25
CA CYS A 158 6.96 -17.31 13.29
C CYS A 158 7.49 -17.03 14.71
N LYS A 159 8.81 -16.86 14.89
CA LYS A 159 9.40 -16.48 16.19
C LYS A 159 9.00 -15.08 16.60
N ASP A 160 9.08 -14.14 15.66
CA ASP A 160 8.76 -12.74 15.89
C ASP A 160 7.28 -12.59 16.23
N LEU A 161 6.42 -13.31 15.51
CA LEU A 161 4.99 -13.39 15.79
C LEU A 161 4.69 -14.04 17.15
N THR A 162 5.41 -15.09 17.53
CA THR A 162 5.28 -15.71 18.87
C THR A 162 5.58 -14.67 19.95
N THR A 163 6.65 -13.90 19.78
CA THR A 163 7.05 -12.86 20.74
C THR A 163 6.00 -11.74 20.81
N LEU A 164 5.54 -11.27 19.65
CA LEU A 164 4.54 -10.21 19.52
C LEU A 164 3.23 -10.53 20.22
N LEU A 165 2.75 -11.77 20.08
CA LEU A 165 1.46 -12.20 20.62
C LEU A 165 1.52 -12.64 22.09
N SER A 166 2.71 -12.96 22.61
CA SER A 166 2.85 -13.48 23.99
C SER A 166 2.88 -12.41 25.06
N SER A 167 3.35 -11.20 24.74
CA SER A 167 3.57 -10.14 25.71
C SER A 167 3.42 -8.75 25.08
N PRO A 168 3.02 -7.72 25.85
CA PRO A 168 2.98 -6.36 25.33
C PRO A 168 4.35 -5.94 24.80
N VAL A 169 4.37 -5.37 23.61
CA VAL A 169 5.59 -4.87 22.97
C VAL A 169 5.45 -3.36 22.82
N LYS A 170 6.55 -2.63 22.99
CA LYS A 170 6.60 -1.19 22.70
C LYS A 170 7.42 -0.98 21.44
N ILE A 171 6.76 -0.62 20.35
CA ILE A 171 7.46 -0.14 19.16
C ILE A 171 8.22 1.15 19.46
N PRO A 172 9.28 1.46 18.69
CA PRO A 172 10.01 2.71 18.84
C PRO A 172 9.12 3.94 18.71
N THR A 173 9.46 4.99 19.47
CA THR A 173 8.85 6.31 19.36
C THR A 173 9.91 7.35 18.98
N VAL A 174 9.45 8.46 18.39
CA VAL A 174 10.29 9.59 17.98
C VAL A 174 9.64 10.92 18.37
N ARG A 175 10.45 11.95 18.67
CA ARG A 175 9.96 13.32 18.90
C ARG A 175 9.31 13.85 17.63
N TYR A 176 8.02 14.19 17.69
CA TYR A 176 7.24 14.60 16.52
C TYR A 176 7.32 16.10 16.24
N GLY A 177 8.45 16.55 15.70
CA GLY A 177 8.72 17.97 15.47
C GLY A 177 8.45 18.84 16.70
N ARG A 178 7.97 20.07 16.48
CA ARG A 178 7.69 21.10 17.48
C ARG A 178 6.59 20.72 18.46
N THR A 179 5.80 19.69 18.14
CA THR A 179 4.78 19.14 19.05
C THR A 179 5.40 18.47 20.28
N ASN A 180 6.65 18.02 20.19
CA ASN A 180 7.35 17.23 21.21
C ASN A 180 6.65 15.93 21.64
N LEU A 181 5.57 15.52 20.97
CA LEU A 181 4.92 14.24 21.23
C LEU A 181 5.91 13.09 20.97
N GLN A 182 5.88 12.08 21.84
CA GLN A 182 6.58 10.82 21.60
C GLN A 182 5.70 9.97 20.67
N MET A 183 5.87 10.18 19.37
CA MET A 183 5.05 9.57 18.34
C MET A 183 5.54 8.15 18.06
N PRO A 184 4.70 7.12 18.12
CA PRO A 184 5.07 5.80 17.64
C PRO A 184 5.38 5.86 16.14
N ILE A 185 6.44 5.16 15.72
CA ILE A 185 6.85 5.17 14.30
C ILE A 185 5.84 4.48 13.38
N VAL A 186 4.89 3.73 13.95
CA VAL A 186 3.70 3.18 13.28
C VAL A 186 2.44 3.72 13.95
N THR A 187 1.48 4.13 13.13
CA THR A 187 0.17 4.68 13.53
C THR A 187 -0.97 3.78 13.06
N LEU A 188 -2.07 3.73 13.81
CA LEU A 188 -3.31 3.06 13.39
C LEU A 188 -4.22 4.01 12.60
N GLY A 189 -4.45 3.71 11.32
CA GLY A 189 -5.33 4.45 10.43
C GLY A 189 -6.73 3.87 10.39
N CYS A 190 -7.73 4.67 10.70
CA CYS A 190 -9.09 4.22 10.94
C CYS A 190 -10.04 4.41 9.75
N MET A 191 -9.53 4.75 8.56
CA MET A 191 -10.35 4.85 7.34
C MET A 191 -11.08 3.53 7.01
N ARG A 192 -10.51 2.39 7.42
CA ARG A 192 -11.11 1.06 7.23
C ARG A 192 -12.16 0.72 8.30
N PHE A 193 -12.30 1.52 9.36
CA PHE A 193 -13.24 1.30 10.48
C PHE A 193 -14.63 1.87 10.18
N GLN A 194 -15.08 1.71 8.94
CA GLN A 194 -16.45 1.99 8.58
C GLN A 194 -17.10 0.69 8.16
N GLN A 195 -18.30 0.47 8.65
CA GLN A 195 -19.10 -0.70 8.36
C GLN A 195 -19.40 -0.84 6.86
N SER A 196 -19.79 0.26 6.20
CA SER A 196 -20.03 0.29 4.75
C SER A 196 -19.20 1.37 4.05
N TRP A 197 -18.75 1.06 2.83
CA TRP A 197 -18.22 2.06 1.91
C TRP A 197 -19.40 2.69 1.18
N ASN A 198 -20.06 3.68 1.77
CA ASN A 198 -21.16 4.39 1.10
C ASN A 198 -20.67 5.30 -0.05
N ARG A 199 -20.06 4.68 -1.08
CA ARG A 199 -20.01 5.20 -2.45
C ARG A 199 -21.09 4.53 -3.31
N GLY A 200 -22.26 4.24 -2.75
CA GLY A 200 -23.38 3.64 -3.50
C GLY A 200 -24.54 3.05 -2.68
N GLY A 201 -24.37 2.75 -1.40
CA GLY A 201 -25.46 2.34 -0.50
C GLY A 201 -26.37 3.50 -0.08
N THR A 202 -27.67 3.25 0.09
CA THR A 202 -28.72 4.28 0.20
C THR A 202 -28.83 4.99 1.56
N THR A 203 -28.11 4.58 2.62
CA THR A 203 -28.20 5.27 3.93
C THR A 203 -26.86 5.28 4.69
N PRO A 204 -26.29 6.46 5.04
CA PRO A 204 -25.17 6.56 5.98
C PRO A 204 -25.50 5.98 7.36
N ILE A 205 -24.52 5.31 7.97
CA ILE A 205 -24.56 4.96 9.39
C ILE A 205 -24.50 6.26 10.19
N THR A 206 -25.62 6.62 10.80
CA THR A 206 -25.83 7.90 11.50
C THR A 206 -26.14 7.74 12.98
N SER A 207 -26.40 6.51 13.44
CA SER A 207 -26.58 6.21 14.86
C SER A 207 -25.87 4.92 15.28
N PRO A 208 -25.49 4.80 16.57
CA PRO A 208 -24.87 3.60 17.10
C PRO A 208 -25.67 2.31 16.90
N SER A 209 -27.00 2.40 16.88
CA SER A 209 -27.90 1.26 16.72
C SER A 209 -27.85 0.62 15.32
N GLN A 210 -27.25 1.30 14.35
CA GLN A 210 -27.05 0.77 12.99
C GLN A 210 -25.71 0.05 12.85
N ILE A 211 -24.84 0.11 13.87
CA ILE A 211 -23.56 -0.57 13.85
C ILE A 211 -23.76 -2.04 14.20
N GLU A 212 -23.30 -2.94 13.33
CA GLU A 212 -23.31 -4.37 13.60
C GLU A 212 -22.35 -4.71 14.74
N GLN A 213 -22.79 -5.55 15.67
CA GLN A 213 -22.00 -5.92 16.84
C GLN A 213 -20.67 -6.55 16.45
N ALA A 214 -20.65 -7.42 15.43
CA ALA A 214 -19.43 -8.04 14.94
C ALA A 214 -18.41 -7.02 14.41
N CYS A 215 -18.87 -5.97 13.72
CA CYS A 215 -18.03 -4.88 13.25
C CYS A 215 -17.42 -4.11 14.42
N GLN A 216 -18.24 -3.81 15.43
CA GLN A 216 -17.80 -3.09 16.62
C GLN A 216 -16.81 -3.91 17.47
N ASP A 217 -17.08 -5.20 17.68
CA ASP A 217 -16.20 -6.10 18.44
C ASP A 217 -14.83 -6.25 17.74
N ASN A 218 -14.83 -6.37 16.41
CA ASN A 218 -13.60 -6.38 15.64
C ASN A 218 -12.80 -5.08 15.82
N LEU A 219 -13.45 -3.92 15.78
CA LEU A 219 -12.77 -2.64 16.03
C LEU A 219 -12.16 -2.59 17.44
N VAL A 220 -12.90 -3.00 18.47
CA VAL A 220 -12.38 -3.12 19.85
C VAL A 220 -11.13 -4.01 19.87
N ASN A 221 -11.16 -5.15 19.17
CA ASN A 221 -10.03 -6.06 19.07
C ASN A 221 -8.83 -5.45 18.35
N ILE A 222 -9.04 -4.66 17.30
CA ILE A 222 -7.98 -3.94 16.57
C ILE A 222 -7.32 -2.91 17.49
N LEU A 223 -8.10 -2.08 18.17
CA LEU A 223 -7.58 -1.06 19.09
C LEU A 223 -6.83 -1.71 20.26
N ARG A 224 -7.37 -2.80 20.83
CA ARG A 224 -6.70 -3.57 21.88
C ARG A 224 -5.35 -4.10 21.42
N HIS A 225 -5.29 -4.68 20.22
CA HIS A 225 -4.04 -5.19 19.65
C HIS A 225 -3.05 -4.05 19.33
N ALA A 226 -3.52 -2.93 18.79
CA ALA A 226 -2.69 -1.76 18.52
C ALA A 226 -2.03 -1.24 19.79
N ILE A 227 -2.81 -1.05 20.86
CA ILE A 227 -2.31 -0.60 22.17
C ILE A 227 -1.32 -1.63 22.76
N HIS A 228 -1.63 -2.92 22.67
CA HIS A 228 -0.74 -4.01 23.10
C HIS A 228 0.62 -3.98 22.38
N CYS A 229 0.64 -3.54 21.12
CA CYS A 229 1.85 -3.38 20.32
C CYS A 229 2.54 -2.01 20.50
N GLY A 230 2.04 -1.13 21.36
CA GLY A 230 2.56 0.23 21.53
C GLY A 230 2.19 1.19 20.39
N VAL A 231 1.26 0.80 19.51
CA VAL A 231 0.67 1.66 18.48
C VAL A 231 -0.47 2.46 19.13
N ASN A 232 -0.10 3.53 19.84
CA ASN A 232 -1.03 4.36 20.62
C ASN A 232 -1.46 5.66 19.90
N HIS A 233 -1.07 5.86 18.65
CA HIS A 233 -1.62 6.91 17.78
C HIS A 233 -2.77 6.36 16.94
N ILE A 234 -3.97 6.89 17.17
CA ILE A 234 -5.22 6.53 16.50
C ILE A 234 -5.63 7.69 15.59
N GLU A 235 -5.63 7.46 14.28
CA GLU A 235 -5.92 8.46 13.26
C GLU A 235 -7.25 8.19 12.56
N THR A 236 -8.20 9.12 12.67
CA THR A 236 -9.47 9.10 11.95
C THR A 236 -9.78 10.44 11.26
N ALA A 237 -10.94 10.55 10.66
CA ALA A 237 -11.46 11.78 10.06
C ALA A 237 -12.99 11.74 10.00
N ARG A 238 -13.62 12.93 10.03
CA ARG A 238 -15.07 13.07 9.76
C ARG A 238 -15.50 12.46 8.43
N GLY A 239 -14.60 12.48 7.44
CA GLY A 239 -14.85 11.90 6.12
C GLY A 239 -14.79 10.37 6.07
N TYR A 240 -14.43 9.68 7.15
CA TYR A 240 -14.27 8.22 7.20
C TYR A 240 -15.55 7.50 7.67
N GLY A 241 -16.70 7.90 7.15
CA GLY A 241 -17.98 7.26 7.47
C GLY A 241 -18.27 7.27 8.98
N CYS A 242 -18.60 6.10 9.55
CA CYS A 242 -18.88 5.93 10.97
C CYS A 242 -17.63 5.75 11.87
N SER A 243 -16.43 5.91 11.32
CA SER A 243 -15.17 5.65 12.05
C SER A 243 -15.06 6.38 13.39
N GLU A 244 -15.32 7.70 13.45
CA GLU A 244 -15.27 8.46 14.72
C GLU A 244 -16.24 7.91 15.77
N MET A 245 -17.45 7.53 15.34
CA MET A 245 -18.49 6.98 16.22
C MET A 245 -18.08 5.60 16.76
N GLN A 246 -17.62 4.71 15.87
CA GLN A 246 -17.20 3.37 16.26
C GLN A 246 -15.95 3.40 17.17
N ILE A 247 -15.02 4.33 16.92
CA ILE A 247 -13.86 4.56 17.78
C ILE A 247 -14.32 5.04 19.16
N GLY A 248 -15.22 6.03 19.25
CA GLY A 248 -15.71 6.52 20.55
C GLY A 248 -16.35 5.42 21.40
N LEU A 249 -17.15 4.56 20.77
CA LEU A 249 -17.75 3.39 21.43
C LEU A 249 -16.68 2.38 21.90
N ALA A 250 -15.67 2.12 21.08
CA ALA A 250 -14.60 1.18 21.41
C ALA A 250 -13.66 1.71 22.50
N LEU A 251 -13.32 3.00 22.47
CA LEU A 251 -12.52 3.64 23.51
C LEU A 251 -13.20 3.53 24.87
N LYS A 252 -14.53 3.72 24.94
CA LYS A 252 -15.29 3.52 26.17
C LYS A 252 -15.08 2.11 26.74
N VAL A 253 -15.22 1.08 25.90
CA VAL A 253 -14.99 -0.31 26.32
C VAL A 253 -13.57 -0.49 26.86
N LEU A 254 -12.56 0.01 26.16
CA LEU A 254 -11.16 -0.15 26.55
C LEU A 254 -10.79 0.63 27.82
N PHE A 255 -11.44 1.77 28.06
CA PHE A 255 -11.30 2.54 29.30
C PHE A 255 -11.98 1.84 30.47
N ASP A 256 -13.20 1.33 30.27
CA ASP A 256 -13.97 0.59 31.28
C ASP A 256 -13.27 -0.71 31.69
N GLU A 257 -12.62 -1.40 30.75
CA GLU A 257 -11.80 -2.59 30.99
C GLU A 257 -10.41 -2.29 31.59
N GLY A 258 -10.00 -1.02 31.64
CA GLY A 258 -8.69 -0.62 32.14
C GLY A 258 -7.51 -0.98 31.22
N VAL A 259 -7.77 -1.21 29.92
CA VAL A 259 -6.73 -1.50 28.92
C VAL A 259 -5.83 -0.28 28.70
N CYS A 260 -6.42 0.92 28.72
CA CYS A 260 -5.71 2.19 28.60
C CYS A 260 -6.53 3.31 29.27
N LYS A 261 -5.92 4.48 29.42
CA LYS A 261 -6.59 5.73 29.76
C LYS A 261 -6.55 6.70 28.59
N ARG A 262 -7.33 7.78 28.65
CA ARG A 262 -7.34 8.80 27.59
C ARG A 262 -5.93 9.37 27.36
N GLU A 263 -5.18 9.64 28.42
CA GLU A 263 -3.83 10.21 28.36
C GLU A 263 -2.75 9.26 27.81
N ASP A 264 -3.04 7.96 27.68
CA ASP A 264 -2.11 6.99 27.08
C ASP A 264 -2.14 7.02 25.54
N LEU A 265 -3.14 7.71 24.96
CA LEU A 265 -3.44 7.72 23.53
C LEU A 265 -3.15 9.08 22.90
N ILE A 266 -2.64 9.05 21.67
CA ILE A 266 -2.62 10.20 20.76
C ILE A 266 -3.81 10.03 19.81
N ILE A 267 -4.81 10.90 19.90
CA ILE A 267 -6.00 10.83 19.04
C ILE A 267 -5.94 11.96 18.00
N GLN A 268 -6.02 11.57 16.73
CA GLN A 268 -6.11 12.48 15.59
C GLN A 268 -7.46 12.40 14.90
N THR A 269 -8.09 13.54 14.61
CA THR A 269 -9.17 13.62 13.62
C THR A 269 -8.90 14.68 12.54
N LYS A 270 -9.71 14.70 11.47
CA LYS A 270 -9.59 15.64 10.35
C LYS A 270 -10.94 16.17 9.87
N GLY A 271 -11.02 17.48 9.71
CA GLY A 271 -12.18 18.20 9.17
C GLY A 271 -11.89 18.80 7.79
N GLY A 272 -12.72 18.45 6.79
CA GLY A 272 -12.65 19.05 5.45
C GLY A 272 -13.23 20.45 5.39
N ILE A 273 -12.89 21.18 4.32
CA ILE A 273 -13.37 22.53 4.02
C ILE A 273 -13.97 22.58 2.62
N SER A 274 -14.77 23.61 2.34
CA SER A 274 -15.30 23.90 1.02
C SER A 274 -15.32 25.40 0.76
N SER A 275 -15.55 25.78 -0.50
CA SER A 275 -15.72 27.16 -0.94
C SER A 275 -16.87 27.91 -0.26
N THR A 276 -17.72 27.25 0.54
CA THR A 276 -18.86 27.87 1.23
C THR A 276 -18.77 27.76 2.74
N THR A 277 -17.76 27.07 3.27
CA THR A 277 -17.60 26.86 4.70
C THR A 277 -17.33 28.20 5.40
N THR A 278 -18.12 28.50 6.43
CA THR A 278 -17.87 29.65 7.32
C THR A 278 -17.04 29.24 8.54
N LYS A 279 -16.35 30.20 9.18
CA LYS A 279 -15.58 29.97 10.42
C LYS A 279 -16.44 29.34 11.52
N ALA A 280 -17.68 29.80 11.69
CA ALA A 280 -18.60 29.30 12.72
C ALA A 280 -19.03 27.85 12.46
N GLU A 281 -19.39 27.51 11.22
CA GLU A 281 -19.73 26.13 10.83
C GLU A 281 -18.53 25.20 10.99
N TYR A 282 -17.33 25.66 10.64
CA TYR A 282 -16.13 24.85 10.78
C TYR A 282 -15.84 24.55 12.26
N LYS A 283 -15.88 25.58 13.14
CA LYS A 283 -15.72 25.40 14.59
C LYS A 283 -16.75 24.41 15.16
N ALA A 284 -18.03 24.58 14.82
CA ALA A 284 -19.09 23.68 15.26
C ALA A 284 -18.89 22.24 14.76
N SER A 285 -18.44 22.09 13.52
CA SER A 285 -18.12 20.78 12.92
C SER A 285 -16.99 20.06 13.65
N ILE A 286 -15.97 20.79 14.11
CA ILE A 286 -14.85 20.23 14.88
C ILE A 286 -15.29 19.82 16.29
N LEU A 287 -16.06 20.66 16.99
CA LEU A 287 -16.61 20.31 18.30
C LEU A 287 -17.50 19.05 18.22
N GLN A 288 -18.27 18.91 17.13
CA GLN A 288 -19.06 17.71 16.90
C GLN A 288 -18.20 16.46 16.70
N GLN A 289 -17.07 16.54 15.99
CA GLN A 289 -16.13 15.41 15.83
C GLN A 289 -15.59 14.94 17.18
N ILE A 290 -15.16 15.90 18.02
CA ILE A 290 -14.65 15.63 19.38
C ILE A 290 -15.74 14.98 20.24
N ALA A 291 -16.97 15.49 20.17
CA ALA A 291 -18.11 14.92 20.88
C ALA A 291 -18.47 13.50 20.39
N THR A 292 -18.42 13.25 19.08
CA THR A 292 -18.68 11.93 18.48
C THR A 292 -17.63 10.90 18.93
N LEU A 293 -16.37 11.31 19.05
CA LEU A 293 -15.29 10.48 19.60
C LEU A 293 -15.43 10.21 21.11
N GLY A 294 -16.31 10.94 21.81
CA GLY A 294 -16.53 10.78 23.24
C GLY A 294 -15.35 11.21 24.11
N VAL A 295 -14.54 12.17 23.64
CA VAL A 295 -13.36 12.69 24.35
C VAL A 295 -13.47 14.19 24.59
N GLU A 296 -12.74 14.71 25.58
CA GLU A 296 -12.75 16.15 25.89
C GLU A 296 -11.88 17.00 24.95
N TYR A 297 -10.83 16.38 24.41
CA TYR A 297 -9.86 16.98 23.49
C TYR A 297 -9.29 15.92 22.53
N VAL A 298 -8.78 16.37 21.39
CA VAL A 298 -7.92 15.59 20.48
C VAL A 298 -6.48 16.12 20.57
N ASP A 299 -5.51 15.22 20.45
CA ASP A 299 -4.10 15.60 20.46
C ASP A 299 -3.73 16.30 19.15
N LEU A 300 -4.28 15.80 18.05
CA LEU A 300 -3.94 16.24 16.70
C LEU A 300 -5.24 16.54 15.93
N PHE A 301 -5.35 17.72 15.32
CA PHE A 301 -6.41 18.03 14.38
C PHE A 301 -5.83 18.47 13.04
N SER A 302 -6.24 17.82 11.95
CA SER A 302 -5.81 18.19 10.61
C SER A 302 -6.92 18.87 9.79
N VAL A 303 -6.56 19.94 9.07
CA VAL A 303 -7.35 20.41 7.94
C VAL A 303 -7.24 19.37 6.81
N HIS A 304 -8.37 18.78 6.42
CA HIS A 304 -8.38 17.61 5.54
C HIS A 304 -8.45 18.02 4.06
N GLY A 305 -7.47 17.55 3.26
CA GLY A 305 -7.53 17.64 1.80
C GLY A 305 -7.14 19.01 1.23
N VAL A 306 -6.10 19.65 1.77
CA VAL A 306 -5.55 20.90 1.23
C VAL A 306 -4.78 20.59 -0.06
N ASN A 307 -5.52 20.42 -1.16
CA ASN A 307 -5.01 19.80 -2.40
C ASN A 307 -4.79 20.78 -3.56
N THR A 308 -5.28 22.02 -3.46
CA THR A 308 -5.21 23.05 -4.51
C THR A 308 -4.97 24.42 -3.90
N MET A 309 -4.50 25.39 -4.69
CA MET A 309 -4.36 26.78 -4.24
C MET A 309 -5.69 27.39 -3.78
N ASP A 310 -6.80 27.05 -4.43
CA ASP A 310 -8.12 27.50 -3.97
C ASP A 310 -8.45 26.97 -2.56
N HIS A 311 -8.03 25.76 -2.17
CA HIS A 311 -8.17 25.29 -0.78
C HIS A 311 -7.32 26.12 0.20
N VAL A 312 -6.13 26.56 -0.23
CA VAL A 312 -5.26 27.46 0.56
C VAL A 312 -5.95 28.81 0.75
N ASP A 313 -6.49 29.38 -0.32
CA ASP A 313 -7.27 30.62 -0.27
C ASP A 313 -8.52 30.47 0.60
N TRP A 314 -9.20 29.32 0.54
CA TRP A 314 -10.35 29.08 1.40
C TRP A 314 -10.00 29.02 2.86
N LEU A 315 -8.83 28.46 3.16
CA LEU A 315 -8.35 28.33 4.51
C LEU A 315 -7.96 29.68 5.11
N PHE A 316 -7.24 30.53 4.36
CA PHE A 316 -6.59 31.74 4.89
C PHE A 316 -7.25 33.07 4.49
N ASN A 317 -7.97 33.13 3.36
CA ASN A 317 -8.33 34.38 2.69
C ASN A 317 -9.85 34.47 2.38
N HIS A 318 -10.71 33.89 3.22
CA HIS A 318 -12.16 33.77 2.96
C HIS A 318 -13.00 35.06 3.07
N GLY A 319 -12.36 36.23 3.27
CA GLY A 319 -13.03 37.52 3.43
C GLY A 319 -13.72 37.72 4.79
N GLU A 320 -14.07 38.96 5.12
CA GLU A 320 -14.64 39.33 6.43
C GLU A 320 -15.97 38.62 6.72
N GLU A 321 -16.82 38.42 5.72
CA GLU A 321 -18.16 37.85 5.89
C GLU A 321 -18.13 36.37 6.33
N ARG A 322 -17.12 35.61 5.93
CA ARG A 322 -17.01 34.17 6.24
C ARG A 322 -16.02 33.87 7.34
N GLY A 323 -15.08 34.79 7.57
CA GLY A 323 -13.99 34.64 8.51
C GLY A 323 -12.91 33.68 8.02
N ASN A 324 -11.72 33.82 8.58
CA ASN A 324 -10.59 32.95 8.30
C ASN A 324 -10.80 31.58 8.98
N LEU A 325 -10.76 30.49 8.23
CA LEU A 325 -11.07 29.15 8.75
C LEU A 325 -9.98 28.65 9.70
N ILE A 326 -8.72 29.05 9.50
CA ILE A 326 -7.63 28.67 10.42
C ILE A 326 -7.85 29.25 11.83
N ASP A 327 -8.51 30.41 11.95
CA ASP A 327 -8.77 31.03 13.24
C ASP A 327 -9.75 30.22 14.09
N ALA A 328 -10.70 29.50 13.47
CA ALA A 328 -11.56 28.56 14.22
C ALA A 328 -10.73 27.46 14.87
N VAL A 329 -9.70 26.97 14.19
CA VAL A 329 -8.83 25.91 14.71
C VAL A 329 -7.93 26.45 15.83
N ARG A 330 -7.41 27.68 15.67
CA ARG A 330 -6.60 28.37 16.71
C ARG A 330 -7.42 28.64 17.98
N GLU A 331 -8.65 29.12 17.85
CA GLU A 331 -9.56 29.30 18.97
C GLU A 331 -9.80 27.98 19.72
N LEU A 332 -10.01 26.88 19.00
CA LEU A 332 -10.19 25.56 19.62
C LEU A 332 -8.91 25.03 20.29
N LYS A 333 -7.73 25.45 19.83
CA LYS A 333 -6.46 25.19 20.52
C LYS A 333 -6.37 25.98 21.82
N GLU A 334 -6.73 27.26 21.81
CA GLU A 334 -6.79 28.12 23.00
C GLU A 334 -7.82 27.61 24.02
N GLU A 335 -8.95 27.08 23.56
CA GLU A 335 -9.98 26.45 24.39
C GLU A 335 -9.58 25.05 24.92
N GLY A 336 -8.40 24.54 24.55
CA GLY A 336 -7.89 23.23 24.97
C GLY A 336 -8.57 22.03 24.31
N LYS A 337 -9.36 22.24 23.24
CA LYS A 337 -10.04 21.18 22.48
C LYS A 337 -9.12 20.48 21.49
N ILE A 338 -8.10 21.18 21.00
CA ILE A 338 -7.05 20.68 20.11
C ILE A 338 -5.69 20.98 20.75
N ARG A 339 -4.75 20.03 20.76
CA ARG A 339 -3.38 20.32 21.21
C ARG A 339 -2.48 20.82 20.07
N TRP A 340 -2.51 20.16 18.91
CA TRP A 340 -1.67 20.50 17.77
C TRP A 340 -2.46 20.53 16.47
N ILE A 341 -2.09 21.46 15.58
CA ILE A 341 -2.80 21.76 14.34
C ILE A 341 -1.96 21.26 13.18
N GLY A 342 -2.54 20.47 12.28
CA GLY A 342 -1.86 19.98 11.09
C GLY A 342 -2.71 20.12 9.83
N PHE A 343 -2.19 19.60 8.73
CA PHE A 343 -2.95 19.45 7.50
C PHE A 343 -2.67 18.10 6.85
N SER A 344 -3.60 17.64 6.02
CA SER A 344 -3.44 16.43 5.21
C SER A 344 -3.62 16.77 3.75
N THR A 345 -2.76 16.22 2.89
CA THR A 345 -2.73 16.60 1.48
C THR A 345 -2.46 15.45 0.51
N HIS A 346 -3.04 15.58 -0.68
CA HIS A 346 -2.70 14.88 -1.91
C HIS A 346 -2.21 15.84 -3.00
N ALA A 347 -1.88 17.08 -2.63
CA ALA A 347 -1.53 18.13 -3.58
C ALA A 347 -0.23 17.83 -4.33
N PRO A 348 -0.04 18.46 -5.50
CA PRO A 348 1.27 18.68 -6.07
C PRO A 348 2.24 19.34 -5.09
N ALA A 349 3.54 19.16 -5.32
CA ALA A 349 4.57 19.57 -4.39
C ALA A 349 4.55 21.08 -4.09
N HIS A 350 4.41 21.93 -5.12
CA HIS A 350 4.38 23.38 -4.96
C HIS A 350 3.22 23.90 -4.08
N VAL A 351 2.04 23.26 -4.10
CA VAL A 351 0.92 23.64 -3.22
C VAL A 351 1.27 23.30 -1.77
N THR A 352 1.83 22.11 -1.53
CA THR A 352 2.24 21.67 -0.20
C THR A 352 3.32 22.60 0.37
N LYS A 353 4.26 23.06 -0.46
CA LYS A 353 5.29 24.05 -0.10
C LYS A 353 4.67 25.34 0.45
N VAL A 354 3.71 25.92 -0.27
CA VAL A 354 2.98 27.13 0.18
C VAL A 354 2.31 26.91 1.54
N VAL A 355 1.72 25.74 1.76
CA VAL A 355 1.06 25.41 3.02
C VAL A 355 2.08 25.31 4.17
N ILE A 356 3.25 24.73 3.94
CA ILE A 356 4.33 24.67 4.94
C ILE A 356 4.87 26.08 5.24
N GLU A 357 5.14 26.89 4.21
CA GLU A 357 5.69 28.24 4.33
C GLU A 357 4.73 29.23 5.02
N SER A 358 3.42 28.92 5.07
CA SER A 358 2.46 29.68 5.87
C SER A 358 2.76 29.67 7.38
N ASP A 359 3.57 28.70 7.85
CA ASP A 359 3.92 28.43 9.25
C ASP A 359 2.70 28.32 10.20
N ALA A 360 1.54 27.99 9.65
CA ALA A 360 0.28 27.88 10.39
C ALA A 360 0.07 26.51 11.06
N PHE A 361 0.96 25.54 10.81
CA PHE A 361 0.77 24.14 11.17
C PHE A 361 1.98 23.55 11.90
N ASP A 362 1.70 22.65 12.82
CA ASP A 362 2.67 21.92 13.65
C ASP A 362 3.13 20.60 12.99
N TYR A 363 2.32 20.03 12.10
CA TYR A 363 2.63 18.76 11.40
C TYR A 363 1.87 18.61 10.07
N MET A 364 2.30 17.65 9.23
CA MET A 364 1.65 17.33 7.96
C MET A 364 1.45 15.82 7.75
N ASN A 365 0.36 15.46 7.07
CA ASN A 365 0.06 14.12 6.56
C ASN A 365 0.20 14.11 5.03
N VAL A 366 1.17 13.36 4.51
CA VAL A 366 1.58 13.41 3.09
C VAL A 366 1.86 12.03 2.50
N HIS A 367 1.81 11.89 1.17
CA HIS A 367 2.24 10.67 0.46
C HIS A 367 3.72 10.75 0.11
N TYR A 368 4.48 9.74 0.52
CA TYR A 368 5.85 9.52 0.08
C TYR A 368 6.16 8.03 0.23
N GLN A 369 6.70 7.39 -0.81
CA GLN A 369 6.91 5.93 -0.83
C GLN A 369 7.87 5.53 -1.95
N PHE A 370 8.54 4.38 -1.80
CA PHE A 370 9.69 3.98 -2.63
C PHE A 370 9.34 3.65 -4.08
N VAL A 371 8.08 3.27 -4.36
CA VAL A 371 7.60 3.08 -5.74
C VAL A 371 7.31 4.42 -6.43
N GLY A 372 7.37 5.52 -5.69
CA GLY A 372 7.11 6.87 -6.17
C GLY A 372 5.64 7.17 -6.38
N SER A 373 5.33 8.40 -6.76
CA SER A 373 4.02 8.81 -7.28
C SER A 373 4.20 10.11 -8.07
N TYR A 374 3.15 10.58 -8.74
CA TYR A 374 3.20 11.89 -9.40
C TYR A 374 3.42 13.06 -8.41
N THR A 375 3.19 12.86 -7.10
CA THR A 375 3.49 13.87 -6.06
C THR A 375 4.79 13.59 -5.33
N ALA A 376 5.15 12.32 -5.15
CA ALA A 376 6.36 11.92 -4.41
C ALA A 376 7.64 12.03 -5.25
N SER A 377 7.56 11.89 -6.57
CA SER A 377 8.71 11.81 -7.47
C SER A 377 9.00 13.09 -8.27
N GLY A 378 8.27 14.18 -8.00
CA GLY A 378 8.30 15.42 -8.77
C GLY A 378 7.15 15.51 -9.79
N ASP A 379 6.72 16.73 -10.10
CA ASP A 379 5.86 17.03 -11.26
C ASP A 379 6.66 17.79 -12.33
N GLY A 380 6.01 18.41 -13.31
CA GLY A 380 6.70 19.14 -14.37
C GLY A 380 7.54 20.33 -13.89
N ASP A 381 7.43 20.73 -12.62
CA ASP A 381 8.22 21.78 -12.01
C ASP A 381 9.66 21.28 -11.74
N ALA A 382 10.63 21.85 -12.45
CA ALA A 382 12.02 21.44 -12.37
C ALA A 382 12.72 21.91 -11.08
N GLU A 383 12.08 22.77 -10.28
CA GLU A 383 12.67 23.30 -9.05
C GLU A 383 12.52 22.37 -7.83
N ASP A 384 11.57 21.42 -7.86
CA ASP A 384 11.21 20.60 -6.70
C ASP A 384 11.36 19.08 -6.95
N GLU A 385 12.06 18.36 -6.08
CA GLU A 385 12.13 16.88 -6.02
C GLU A 385 10.82 16.22 -5.50
N GLY A 386 9.66 16.77 -5.86
CA GLY A 386 8.35 16.31 -5.36
C GLY A 386 8.20 16.49 -3.84
N ASN A 387 7.50 15.56 -3.20
CA ASN A 387 7.27 15.62 -1.75
C ASN A 387 8.54 15.43 -0.92
N LEU A 388 9.66 14.96 -1.48
CA LEU A 388 10.93 14.92 -0.73
C LEU A 388 11.39 16.33 -0.34
N SER A 389 11.27 17.30 -1.25
CA SER A 389 11.53 18.71 -0.95
C SER A 389 10.64 19.24 0.17
N ASN A 390 9.36 18.86 0.15
CA ASN A 390 8.40 19.26 1.19
C ASN A 390 8.69 18.61 2.54
N ILE A 391 9.15 17.36 2.56
CA ILE A 391 9.59 16.70 3.79
C ILE A 391 10.78 17.46 4.37
N ARG A 392 11.83 17.73 3.58
CA ARG A 392 12.97 18.54 4.01
C ARG A 392 12.57 19.92 4.51
N LEU A 393 11.65 20.60 3.83
CA LEU A 393 11.13 21.89 4.24
C LEU A 393 10.38 21.80 5.58
N ALA A 394 9.50 20.81 5.74
CA ALA A 394 8.80 20.56 7.00
C ALA A 394 9.80 20.37 8.16
N HIS A 395 10.90 19.65 7.95
CA HIS A 395 11.96 19.52 8.96
C HIS A 395 12.67 20.84 9.29
N LYS A 396 12.92 21.70 8.30
CA LYS A 396 13.47 23.05 8.54
C LYS A 396 12.54 23.90 9.41
N HIS A 397 11.24 23.66 9.32
CA HIS A 397 10.21 24.25 10.16
C HIS A 397 9.94 23.47 11.45
N ASP A 398 10.74 22.45 11.80
CA ASP A 398 10.49 21.54 12.93
C ASP A 398 9.04 21.00 12.95
N MET A 399 8.49 20.63 11.79
CA MET A 399 7.14 20.05 11.70
C MET A 399 7.18 18.52 11.82
N GLY A 400 6.13 17.95 12.41
CA GLY A 400 5.90 16.50 12.35
C GLY A 400 5.57 16.02 10.93
N VAL A 401 6.11 14.87 10.53
CA VAL A 401 5.86 14.26 9.21
C VAL A 401 5.23 12.89 9.36
N PHE A 402 3.98 12.77 8.94
CA PHE A 402 3.18 11.55 8.92
C PHE A 402 3.02 11.08 7.47
N ILE A 403 3.38 9.83 7.16
CA ILE A 403 3.14 9.23 5.84
C ILE A 403 1.80 8.48 5.77
N ILE A 404 0.94 8.92 4.87
CA ILE A 404 -0.36 8.30 4.58
C ILE A 404 -0.28 7.28 3.44
N SER A 405 -1.08 6.21 3.56
CA SER A 405 -1.20 5.11 2.59
C SER A 405 0.13 4.47 2.10
N PRO A 406 1.11 4.21 2.99
CA PRO A 406 2.42 3.66 2.60
C PRO A 406 2.31 2.30 1.90
N TYR A 407 1.27 1.51 2.20
CA TYR A 407 1.10 0.17 1.64
C TYR A 407 0.13 0.11 0.45
N ASP A 408 -1.01 0.79 0.54
CA ASP A 408 -2.04 0.74 -0.51
C ASP A 408 -1.70 1.66 -1.68
N LYS A 409 -1.47 2.96 -1.43
CA LYS A 409 -1.04 3.88 -2.48
C LYS A 409 0.45 3.76 -2.79
N GLY A 410 1.25 3.18 -1.90
CA GLY A 410 2.62 2.78 -2.16
C GLY A 410 2.76 1.45 -2.91
N GLY A 411 1.92 1.21 -3.92
CA GLY A 411 2.09 0.08 -4.83
C GLY A 411 1.40 -1.23 -4.43
N ARG A 412 0.47 -1.20 -3.48
CA ARG A 412 -0.19 -2.42 -2.95
C ARG A 412 0.80 -3.49 -2.52
N VAL A 413 1.81 -3.09 -1.77
CA VAL A 413 2.88 -4.01 -1.34
C VAL A 413 2.40 -5.12 -0.39
N PHE A 414 1.13 -5.10 0.04
CA PHE A 414 0.47 -6.23 0.69
C PHE A 414 0.01 -7.34 -0.28
N ALA A 415 -0.05 -7.04 -1.57
CA ALA A 415 -0.32 -7.95 -2.67
C ALA A 415 0.73 -7.74 -3.77
N PRO A 416 2.02 -8.01 -3.51
CA PRO A 416 3.10 -7.70 -4.43
C PRO A 416 3.02 -8.59 -5.69
N SER A 417 3.59 -8.12 -6.79
CA SER A 417 3.85 -8.99 -7.94
C SER A 417 5.00 -9.97 -7.66
N ASN A 418 5.15 -10.99 -8.50
CA ASN A 418 6.31 -11.88 -8.48
C ASN A 418 7.63 -11.12 -8.57
N LEU A 419 7.73 -10.13 -9.47
CA LEU A 419 8.94 -9.32 -9.61
C LEU A 419 9.23 -8.46 -8.38
N CYS A 420 8.21 -7.82 -7.80
CA CYS A 420 8.37 -7.04 -6.58
C CYS A 420 8.89 -7.93 -5.44
N ARG A 421 8.39 -9.16 -5.34
CA ARG A 421 8.86 -10.10 -4.33
C ARG A 421 10.28 -10.58 -4.56
N GLU A 422 10.65 -10.84 -5.82
CA GLU A 422 12.00 -11.28 -6.21
C GLU A 422 13.09 -10.25 -5.86
N LEU A 423 12.73 -8.96 -5.86
CA LEU A 423 13.66 -7.89 -5.51
C LEU A 423 14.02 -7.84 -4.03
N MET A 424 13.18 -8.39 -3.16
CA MET A 424 13.40 -8.39 -1.71
C MET A 424 14.37 -9.50 -1.29
N LEU A 425 14.84 -9.43 -0.05
CA LEU A 425 15.50 -10.57 0.58
C LEU A 425 14.50 -11.68 0.88
N PRO A 426 14.94 -12.95 0.94
CA PRO A 426 14.10 -14.06 1.34
C PRO A 426 13.38 -13.80 2.67
N GLU A 427 14.07 -13.18 3.63
CA GLU A 427 13.67 -12.78 4.99
C GLU A 427 12.91 -11.45 5.10
N MET A 428 12.77 -10.71 4.01
CA MET A 428 12.17 -9.37 4.02
C MET A 428 10.92 -9.32 3.14
N GLU A 429 9.81 -8.84 3.71
CA GLU A 429 8.57 -8.61 2.97
C GLU A 429 8.59 -7.21 2.29
N PRO A 430 7.92 -7.03 1.14
CA PRO A 430 7.83 -5.71 0.51
C PRO A 430 7.23 -4.62 1.42
N MET A 431 6.29 -4.97 2.31
CA MET A 431 5.76 -4.05 3.31
C MET A 431 6.82 -3.64 4.34
N GLU A 432 7.66 -4.58 4.76
CA GLU A 432 8.77 -4.30 5.67
C GLU A 432 9.82 -3.41 5.00
N TYR A 433 10.29 -3.78 3.80
CA TYR A 433 11.21 -2.96 3.04
C TYR A 433 10.66 -1.55 2.82
N GLY A 434 9.38 -1.42 2.44
CA GLY A 434 8.74 -0.13 2.24
C GLY A 434 8.70 0.72 3.51
N SER A 435 8.54 0.09 4.68
CA SER A 435 8.57 0.77 5.98
C SER A 435 9.99 1.23 6.33
N LEU A 436 10.97 0.32 6.24
CA LEU A 436 12.38 0.63 6.48
C LEU A 436 12.89 1.69 5.53
N TRP A 437 12.47 1.66 4.26
CA TRP A 437 12.79 2.70 3.29
C TRP A 437 12.31 4.06 3.76
N LEU A 438 11.09 4.19 4.27
CA LEU A 438 10.61 5.47 4.78
C LEU A 438 11.45 6.01 5.95
N TRP A 439 11.95 5.13 6.82
CA TRP A 439 12.79 5.53 7.95
C TRP A 439 14.29 5.68 7.63
N TYR A 440 14.79 5.05 6.55
CA TYR A 440 16.24 4.99 6.24
C TYR A 440 16.67 5.60 4.90
N HIS A 441 15.75 5.86 3.96
CA HIS A 441 16.09 6.24 2.56
C HIS A 441 17.04 7.43 2.43
N GLU A 442 17.12 8.28 3.45
CA GLU A 442 17.96 9.47 3.42
C GLU A 442 19.44 9.23 3.69
N LYS A 443 19.81 8.04 4.20
CA LYS A 443 21.20 7.56 4.12
C LYS A 443 21.71 7.54 2.67
N HIS A 444 20.81 7.59 1.69
CA HIS A 444 21.11 7.60 0.26
C HIS A 444 20.75 8.92 -0.45
N CYS A 445 20.27 9.96 0.26
CA CYS A 445 20.02 11.25 -0.35
C CYS A 445 21.35 11.96 -0.67
N GLN A 446 21.51 12.40 -1.93
CA GLN A 446 22.63 13.27 -2.32
C GLN A 446 22.42 14.64 -1.65
N GLY A 447 23.14 14.95 -0.57
CA GLY A 447 23.06 16.28 0.08
C GLY A 447 23.23 16.31 1.59
N GLY A 448 23.20 15.17 2.29
CA GLY A 448 23.61 15.08 3.70
C GLY A 448 22.70 15.73 4.75
N GLU A 449 21.53 16.27 4.38
CA GLU A 449 20.51 16.74 5.34
C GLU A 449 19.48 15.63 5.63
N PRO A 450 19.35 15.16 6.89
CA PRO A 450 18.31 14.20 7.28
C PRO A 450 16.94 14.90 7.42
N ALA A 451 15.94 14.38 6.74
CA ALA A 451 14.50 14.64 6.81
C ALA A 451 13.72 13.35 7.23
N PRO A 452 13.91 12.88 8.48
CA PRO A 452 13.38 11.60 8.93
C PRO A 452 11.85 11.58 8.98
N ILE A 453 11.24 10.60 8.31
CA ILE A 453 9.83 10.30 8.51
C ILE A 453 9.57 9.92 9.96
N HIS A 454 8.61 10.59 10.60
CA HIS A 454 8.34 10.34 12.01
C HIS A 454 7.39 9.16 12.23
N THR A 455 6.37 9.02 11.39
CA THR A 455 5.41 7.92 11.52
C THR A 455 4.76 7.55 10.19
N ILE A 456 4.37 6.28 10.07
CA ILE A 456 3.67 5.73 8.90
C ILE A 456 2.36 5.08 9.36
N VAL A 457 1.32 5.12 8.54
CA VAL A 457 0.01 4.56 8.91
C VAL A 457 -0.24 3.15 8.40
N CYS A 458 -0.75 2.27 9.27
CA CYS A 458 -1.41 1.03 8.87
C CYS A 458 -2.92 1.18 8.93
N GLY A 459 -3.59 1.06 7.78
CA GLY A 459 -5.05 0.97 7.71
C GLY A 459 -5.53 -0.46 7.96
N ALA A 460 -5.65 -0.86 9.22
CA ALA A 460 -6.02 -2.22 9.59
C ALA A 460 -7.52 -2.49 9.39
N ALA A 461 -7.88 -3.68 8.92
CA ALA A 461 -9.26 -4.17 8.91
C ALA A 461 -9.51 -5.22 10.01
N ARG A 462 -8.45 -5.72 10.63
CA ARG A 462 -8.41 -6.75 11.68
C ARG A 462 -7.06 -6.65 12.43
N PRO A 463 -6.94 -7.21 13.64
CA PRO A 463 -5.70 -7.16 14.42
C PRO A 463 -4.45 -7.63 13.66
N SER A 464 -4.53 -8.74 12.94
CA SER A 464 -3.38 -9.32 12.22
C SER A 464 -2.78 -8.43 11.11
N ASP A 465 -3.50 -7.41 10.62
CA ASP A 465 -2.97 -6.47 9.63
C ASP A 465 -1.87 -5.56 10.22
N LEU A 466 -1.80 -5.43 11.55
CA LEU A 466 -0.74 -4.67 12.24
C LEU A 466 0.56 -5.45 12.40
N ASP A 467 0.54 -6.77 12.29
CA ASP A 467 1.71 -7.60 12.62
C ASP A 467 2.94 -7.22 11.78
N GLN A 468 2.76 -7.06 10.47
CA GLN A 468 3.86 -6.74 9.55
C GLN A 468 4.45 -5.34 9.78
N PRO A 469 3.64 -4.26 9.84
CA PRO A 469 4.14 -2.93 10.22
C PRO A 469 4.85 -2.90 11.58
N VAL A 470 4.31 -3.60 12.58
CA VAL A 470 4.89 -3.65 13.93
C VAL A 470 6.22 -4.40 13.93
N MET A 471 6.31 -5.54 13.25
CA MET A 471 7.59 -6.25 13.11
C MET A 471 8.64 -5.39 12.40
N ALA A 472 8.27 -4.69 11.32
CA ALA A 472 9.17 -3.75 10.65
C ALA A 472 9.64 -2.63 11.60
N ALA A 473 8.75 -2.09 12.43
CA ALA A 473 9.09 -1.08 13.43
C ALA A 473 10.08 -1.61 14.48
N LEU A 474 9.90 -2.84 14.97
CA LEU A 474 10.83 -3.45 15.93
C LEU A 474 12.19 -3.74 15.30
N ARG A 475 12.20 -4.14 14.03
CA ARG A 475 13.44 -4.37 13.27
C ARG A 475 14.16 -3.06 12.91
N SER A 476 13.45 -1.94 12.80
CA SER A 476 14.01 -0.62 12.44
C SER A 476 15.07 -0.03 13.39
N ILE A 477 15.40 -0.74 14.49
CA ILE A 477 16.45 -0.35 15.42
C ILE A 477 17.61 -1.35 15.49
N THR A 478 17.58 -2.41 14.66
CA THR A 478 18.63 -3.43 14.62
C THR A 478 19.60 -3.18 13.47
N ASN A 479 20.85 -3.61 13.63
CA ASN A 479 21.88 -3.47 12.59
C ASN A 479 21.57 -4.36 11.38
N GLU A 480 21.05 -5.56 11.63
CA GLU A 480 20.69 -6.52 10.58
C GLU A 480 19.63 -5.92 9.64
N ALA A 481 18.64 -5.19 10.17
CA ALA A 481 17.62 -4.56 9.34
C ALA A 481 18.20 -3.43 8.46
N VAL A 482 19.24 -2.74 8.93
CA VAL A 482 19.95 -1.73 8.12
C VAL A 482 20.71 -2.40 6.97
N GLU A 483 21.44 -3.48 7.25
CA GLU A 483 22.17 -4.25 6.24
C GLU A 483 21.24 -4.84 5.18
N ASP A 484 20.13 -5.44 5.62
CA ASP A 484 19.11 -5.99 4.74
C ASP A 484 18.49 -4.91 3.84
N PHE A 485 18.13 -3.76 4.44
CA PHE A 485 17.59 -2.61 3.72
C PHE A 485 18.58 -2.10 2.66
N GLU A 486 19.86 -1.94 3.01
CA GLU A 486 20.90 -1.47 2.08
C GLU A 486 21.07 -2.44 0.92
N MET A 487 21.05 -3.76 1.18
CA MET A 487 21.15 -4.78 0.14
C MET A 487 19.97 -4.73 -0.84
N VAL A 488 18.73 -4.65 -0.33
CA VAL A 488 17.54 -4.55 -1.19
C VAL A 488 17.53 -3.23 -1.96
N SER A 489 17.91 -2.12 -1.32
CA SER A 489 18.02 -0.81 -1.97
C SER A 489 19.01 -0.83 -3.14
N GLN A 490 20.17 -1.47 -2.96
CA GLN A 490 21.15 -1.65 -4.04
C GLN A 490 20.58 -2.51 -5.18
N ARG A 491 19.88 -3.61 -4.89
CA ARG A 491 19.23 -4.45 -5.92
C ARG A 491 18.22 -3.65 -6.74
N ILE A 492 17.37 -2.87 -6.07
CA ILE A 492 16.39 -2.00 -6.74
C ILE A 492 17.08 -0.94 -7.57
N GLN A 493 18.15 -0.31 -7.07
CA GLN A 493 18.89 0.72 -7.80
C GLN A 493 19.60 0.16 -9.04
N VAL A 494 20.26 -1.00 -8.93
CA VAL A 494 20.88 -1.69 -10.08
C VAL A 494 19.83 -2.03 -11.14
N ARG A 495 18.67 -2.55 -10.72
CA ARG A 495 17.56 -2.79 -11.65
C ARG A 495 17.07 -1.49 -12.28
N LYS A 496 16.94 -0.41 -11.51
CA LYS A 496 16.49 0.91 -11.99
C LYS A 496 17.39 1.42 -13.11
N ASP A 497 18.70 1.40 -12.88
CA ASP A 497 19.68 1.83 -13.86
C ASP A 497 19.65 0.97 -15.13
N ARG A 498 19.43 -0.35 -14.98
CA ARG A 498 19.35 -1.28 -16.11
C ARG A 498 18.07 -1.14 -16.94
N ILE A 499 16.90 -1.05 -16.28
CA ILE A 499 15.59 -1.08 -16.93
C ILE A 499 15.17 0.30 -17.41
N LEU A 500 15.40 1.32 -16.60
CA LEU A 500 15.02 2.69 -16.93
C LEU A 500 16.15 3.45 -17.62
N GLY A 501 17.41 3.18 -17.27
CA GLY A 501 18.53 4.05 -17.61
C GLY A 501 18.64 5.21 -16.63
N LYS A 502 19.88 5.60 -16.29
CA LYS A 502 20.18 6.63 -15.27
C LYS A 502 19.55 7.98 -15.59
N ASP A 503 19.54 8.37 -16.86
CA ASP A 503 19.03 9.68 -17.28
C ASP A 503 17.50 9.73 -17.11
N TRP A 504 16.78 8.77 -17.70
CA TRP A 504 15.32 8.68 -17.56
C TRP A 504 14.89 8.53 -16.10
N ALA A 505 15.58 7.70 -15.32
CA ALA A 505 15.32 7.50 -13.90
C ALA A 505 15.34 8.81 -13.08
N LYS A 506 16.08 9.82 -13.55
CA LYS A 506 16.19 11.15 -12.93
C LYS A 506 15.26 12.18 -13.58
N SER A 507 15.01 12.10 -14.88
CA SER A 507 14.41 13.20 -15.64
C SER A 507 13.04 12.90 -16.26
N TRP A 508 12.43 11.74 -16.01
CA TRP A 508 11.18 11.35 -16.67
C TRP A 508 10.00 12.32 -16.41
N HIS A 509 10.00 13.02 -15.28
CA HIS A 509 8.93 13.95 -14.89
C HIS A 509 9.12 15.36 -15.45
N VAL A 510 10.33 15.73 -15.87
CA VAL A 510 10.70 17.08 -16.27
C VAL A 510 9.86 17.55 -17.45
N GLY A 511 9.17 18.68 -17.29
CA GLY A 511 8.33 19.29 -18.31
C GLY A 511 6.99 18.58 -18.58
N LEU A 512 6.66 17.50 -17.85
CA LEU A 512 5.36 16.84 -17.99
C LEU A 512 4.24 17.73 -17.42
N PRO A 513 3.19 18.05 -18.19
CA PRO A 513 2.10 18.85 -17.68
C PRO A 513 1.25 18.07 -16.66
N ASN A 514 0.76 18.80 -15.67
CA ASN A 514 -0.27 18.38 -14.73
C ASN A 514 -1.66 18.74 -15.28
N TYR A 515 -2.72 18.11 -14.77
CA TYR A 515 -4.09 18.29 -15.28
C TYR A 515 -4.54 19.76 -15.31
N TYR A 516 -4.13 20.59 -14.34
CA TYR A 516 -4.54 22.00 -14.24
C TYR A 516 -3.82 22.91 -15.25
N GLN A 517 -2.76 22.42 -15.91
CA GLN A 517 -2.05 23.13 -16.98
C GLN A 517 -2.70 22.90 -18.36
N SER A 518 -3.63 21.93 -18.45
CA SER A 518 -4.49 21.74 -19.62
C SER A 518 -5.82 22.45 -19.40
N GLU A 519 -6.08 23.55 -20.12
CA GLU A 519 -7.31 24.34 -19.92
C GLU A 519 -8.59 23.53 -20.11
N LYS A 520 -8.58 22.56 -21.05
CA LYS A 520 -9.79 21.87 -21.52
C LYS A 520 -9.82 20.37 -21.36
N ARG A 521 -8.69 19.67 -21.18
CA ARG A 521 -8.66 18.18 -21.24
C ARG A 521 -8.17 17.50 -19.97
N GLY A 522 -7.40 18.20 -19.13
CA GLY A 522 -7.07 17.70 -17.79
C GLY A 522 -6.25 16.40 -17.75
N PHE A 523 -5.45 16.08 -18.78
CA PHE A 523 -4.65 14.85 -18.80
C PHE A 523 -3.63 14.80 -17.65
N GLN A 524 -3.46 13.63 -17.03
CA GLN A 524 -2.42 13.41 -16.02
C GLN A 524 -1.25 12.59 -16.55
N ILE A 525 -0.46 13.22 -17.43
CA ILE A 525 0.65 12.55 -18.15
C ILE A 525 1.69 12.01 -17.18
N GLY A 526 2.10 12.80 -16.17
CA GLY A 526 3.05 12.35 -15.14
C GLY A 526 2.62 11.07 -14.43
N ASN A 527 1.32 10.91 -14.15
CA ASN A 527 0.80 9.70 -13.51
C ASN A 527 0.90 8.49 -14.46
N MET A 528 0.60 8.65 -15.74
CA MET A 528 0.75 7.57 -16.73
C MET A 528 2.21 7.15 -16.89
N VAL A 529 3.14 8.09 -16.99
CA VAL A 529 4.57 7.78 -17.11
C VAL A 529 5.11 7.09 -15.84
N TRP A 530 4.64 7.51 -14.66
CA TRP A 530 4.95 6.82 -13.41
C TRP A 530 4.41 5.38 -13.37
N LEU A 531 3.18 5.14 -13.83
CA LEU A 531 2.61 3.79 -13.91
C LEU A 531 3.42 2.88 -14.85
N TYR A 532 3.86 3.41 -16.00
CA TYR A 532 4.78 2.69 -16.90
C TYR A 532 6.07 2.28 -16.16
N ASN A 533 6.73 3.23 -15.49
CA ASN A 533 7.94 2.96 -14.72
C ASN A 533 7.68 1.91 -13.63
N THR A 534 6.54 1.98 -12.95
CA THR A 534 6.14 1.08 -11.86
C THR A 534 5.92 -0.36 -12.35
N ILE A 535 5.28 -0.54 -13.52
CA ILE A 535 5.11 -1.86 -14.15
C ILE A 535 6.47 -2.45 -14.54
N HIS A 536 7.34 -1.68 -15.21
CA HIS A 536 8.64 -2.21 -15.66
C HIS A 536 9.60 -2.50 -14.49
N MET A 537 9.58 -1.68 -13.46
CA MET A 537 10.45 -1.83 -12.28
C MET A 537 9.99 -2.96 -11.38
N PHE A 538 8.70 -3.04 -11.10
CA PHE A 538 8.16 -3.86 -10.03
C PHE A 538 7.06 -4.81 -10.48
N GLY A 539 6.69 -4.87 -11.76
CA GLY A 539 5.63 -5.76 -12.25
C GLY A 539 4.25 -5.46 -11.70
N MET A 540 4.01 -4.25 -11.17
CA MET A 540 2.80 -3.89 -10.45
C MET A 540 1.63 -3.55 -11.40
N LEU A 541 1.25 -4.49 -12.28
CA LEU A 541 0.20 -4.29 -13.29
C LEU A 541 -1.19 -4.11 -12.66
N ASP A 542 -1.58 -4.94 -11.69
CA ASP A 542 -2.90 -4.84 -11.05
C ASP A 542 -3.06 -3.52 -10.29
N PHE A 543 -1.99 -3.05 -9.65
CA PHE A 543 -1.95 -1.72 -9.05
C PHE A 543 -2.13 -0.62 -10.11
N ALA A 544 -1.39 -0.70 -11.23
CA ALA A 544 -1.47 0.29 -12.30
C ALA A 544 -2.85 0.33 -12.96
N LYS A 545 -3.48 -0.83 -13.20
CA LYS A 545 -4.87 -0.95 -13.71
C LYS A 545 -5.85 -0.13 -12.89
N GLU A 546 -5.81 -0.23 -11.57
CA GLU A 546 -6.73 0.52 -10.73
C GLU A 546 -6.47 2.02 -10.69
N ARG A 547 -5.20 2.42 -10.68
CA ARG A 547 -4.84 3.84 -10.74
C ARG A 547 -5.29 4.45 -12.07
N TYR A 548 -5.13 3.69 -13.14
CA TYR A 548 -5.59 4.07 -14.48
C TYR A 548 -7.12 4.11 -14.59
N ALA A 549 -7.84 3.15 -14.00
CA ALA A 549 -9.30 3.12 -14.00
C ALA A 549 -9.93 4.39 -13.39
N ASN A 550 -9.31 4.97 -12.36
CA ASN A 550 -9.76 6.26 -11.81
C ASN A 550 -9.64 7.40 -12.85
N MET A 551 -8.55 7.43 -13.63
CA MET A 551 -8.35 8.42 -14.70
C MET A 551 -9.33 8.22 -15.86
N VAL A 552 -9.70 6.97 -16.17
CA VAL A 552 -10.75 6.66 -17.16
C VAL A 552 -12.09 7.19 -16.68
N SER A 553 -12.50 6.88 -15.44
CA SER A 553 -13.76 7.37 -14.87
C SER A 553 -13.81 8.90 -14.78
N ASN A 554 -12.67 9.55 -14.50
CA ASN A 554 -12.58 11.02 -14.56
C ASN A 554 -12.78 11.52 -16.00
N GLY A 555 -12.17 10.88 -16.99
CA GLY A 555 -12.31 11.22 -18.42
C GLY A 555 -13.75 11.13 -18.91
N GLU A 556 -14.52 10.12 -18.49
CA GLU A 556 -15.94 9.96 -18.85
C GLU A 556 -16.82 11.11 -18.35
N LYS A 557 -16.45 11.73 -17.23
CA LYS A 557 -17.17 12.85 -16.60
C LYS A 557 -16.63 14.21 -17.02
N TRP A 558 -15.53 14.24 -17.78
CA TRP A 558 -14.83 15.47 -18.12
C TRP A 558 -15.51 16.18 -19.29
N ASP A 559 -15.89 17.44 -19.07
CA ASP A 559 -16.55 18.29 -20.05
C ASP A 559 -15.53 19.26 -20.66
N VAL A 560 -15.15 19.01 -21.91
CA VAL A 560 -14.16 19.82 -22.66
C VAL A 560 -14.62 21.24 -22.97
N THR A 561 -15.90 21.55 -22.74
CA THR A 561 -16.44 22.92 -22.89
C THR A 561 -16.23 23.76 -21.63
N LYS A 562 -15.95 23.12 -20.50
CA LYS A 562 -15.67 23.75 -19.21
C LYS A 562 -14.18 23.91 -18.99
N THR A 563 -13.83 24.88 -18.16
CA THR A 563 -12.48 25.02 -17.62
C THR A 563 -12.14 23.83 -16.71
N TRP A 564 -10.85 23.62 -16.45
CA TRP A 564 -10.43 22.61 -15.48
C TRP A 564 -11.05 22.86 -14.10
N ARG A 565 -11.16 24.11 -13.63
CA ARG A 565 -11.74 24.43 -12.32
C ARG A 565 -13.20 23.99 -12.21
N GLU A 566 -14.00 24.31 -13.22
CA GLU A 566 -15.41 23.91 -13.27
C GLU A 566 -15.57 22.38 -13.27
N ASN A 567 -14.72 21.66 -14.01
CA ASN A 567 -14.72 20.20 -13.99
C ASN A 567 -14.35 19.62 -12.62
N VAL A 568 -13.33 20.18 -11.96
CA VAL A 568 -12.88 19.75 -10.63
C VAL A 568 -13.94 19.98 -9.58
N TYR A 569 -14.55 21.18 -9.54
CA TYR A 569 -15.54 21.52 -8.53
C TYR A 569 -16.92 20.90 -8.76
N ALA A 570 -17.23 20.45 -9.98
CA ALA A 570 -18.40 19.61 -10.24
C ALA A 570 -18.23 18.17 -9.71
N ASN A 571 -17.00 17.72 -9.43
CA ASN A 571 -16.70 16.35 -9.06
C ASN A 571 -15.84 16.28 -7.77
N PRO A 572 -16.46 16.21 -6.57
CA PRO A 572 -15.74 16.25 -5.30
C PRO A 572 -14.65 15.18 -5.13
N GLY A 573 -14.79 14.03 -5.78
CA GLY A 573 -13.80 12.94 -5.75
C GLY A 573 -12.51 13.24 -6.54
N PHE A 574 -12.54 14.20 -7.46
CA PHE A 574 -11.44 14.47 -8.39
C PHE A 574 -10.18 14.96 -7.65
N ALA A 575 -10.34 15.80 -6.63
CA ALA A 575 -9.22 16.38 -5.88
C ALA A 575 -8.34 15.33 -5.16
N TRP A 576 -8.78 14.08 -5.07
CA TRP A 576 -8.05 12.99 -4.40
C TRP A 576 -7.22 12.11 -5.35
N MET A 577 -7.62 12.04 -6.62
CA MET A 577 -6.96 11.30 -7.70
C MET A 577 -7.22 12.05 -9.02
N PRO A 578 -6.51 13.16 -9.26
CA PRO A 578 -6.88 14.07 -10.33
C PRO A 578 -6.39 13.61 -11.70
N GLY A 579 -7.15 14.05 -12.71
CA GLY A 579 -6.83 14.05 -14.12
C GLY A 579 -7.36 12.88 -14.93
N CYS A 580 -7.27 13.03 -16.25
CA CYS A 580 -7.88 12.18 -17.25
C CYS A 580 -6.87 11.24 -17.91
N ALA A 581 -7.39 10.10 -18.39
CA ALA A 581 -6.62 9.05 -19.05
C ALA A 581 -6.18 9.44 -20.47
N TYR A 582 -5.31 8.63 -21.08
CA TYR A 582 -4.87 8.78 -22.47
C TYR A 582 -6.04 8.65 -23.46
N ASP A 583 -6.11 9.57 -24.41
CA ASP A 583 -7.05 9.61 -25.53
C ASP A 583 -6.27 9.34 -26.84
N PRO A 584 -6.40 8.14 -27.44
CA PRO A 584 -5.68 7.80 -28.67
C PRO A 584 -6.01 8.69 -29.87
N SER A 585 -7.10 9.46 -29.83
CA SER A 585 -7.50 10.37 -30.91
C SER A 585 -6.92 11.78 -30.78
N HIS A 586 -6.27 12.09 -29.65
CA HIS A 586 -5.75 13.43 -29.36
C HIS A 586 -4.29 13.59 -29.79
N ASP A 587 -3.96 14.75 -30.37
CA ASP A 587 -2.58 15.13 -30.71
C ASP A 587 -1.90 15.79 -29.50
N TYR A 588 -0.97 15.06 -28.89
CA TYR A 588 -0.23 15.47 -27.70
C TYR A 588 0.96 16.41 -28.00
N THR A 589 1.20 16.80 -29.25
CA THR A 589 2.35 17.64 -29.62
C THR A 589 2.39 18.96 -28.83
N ALA A 590 1.24 19.59 -28.63
CA ALA A 590 1.12 20.83 -27.87
C ALA A 590 1.24 20.61 -26.35
N ASP A 591 0.73 19.50 -25.82
CA ASP A 591 0.81 19.17 -24.40
C ASP A 591 2.24 18.87 -23.96
N LEU A 592 3.07 18.31 -24.85
CA LEU A 592 4.45 17.92 -24.57
C LEU A 592 5.48 19.00 -24.98
N LYS A 593 5.08 20.26 -25.17
CA LYS A 593 5.96 21.33 -25.64
C LYS A 593 7.17 21.59 -24.71
N ASP A 594 6.96 21.43 -23.41
CA ASP A 594 7.97 21.71 -22.37
C ASP A 594 8.78 20.45 -22.00
N VAL A 595 8.41 19.29 -22.54
CA VAL A 595 9.14 18.03 -22.35
C VAL A 595 10.43 18.05 -23.17
N PRO A 596 11.58 17.67 -22.59
CA PRO A 596 12.84 17.57 -23.33
C PRO A 596 12.71 16.67 -24.57
N GLU A 597 13.25 17.11 -25.71
CA GLU A 597 13.10 16.41 -27.00
C GLU A 597 13.54 14.94 -26.94
N ALA A 598 14.63 14.67 -26.23
CA ALA A 598 15.15 13.31 -26.01
C ALA A 598 14.18 12.39 -25.23
N SER A 599 13.23 12.96 -24.47
CA SER A 599 12.28 12.22 -23.64
C SER A 599 10.92 12.01 -24.32
N LYS A 600 10.53 12.86 -25.29
CA LYS A 600 9.17 12.89 -25.85
C LYS A 600 8.71 11.54 -26.40
N ALA A 601 9.56 10.86 -27.16
CA ALA A 601 9.22 9.56 -27.76
C ALA A 601 8.86 8.51 -26.71
N ARG A 602 9.63 8.45 -25.62
CA ARG A 602 9.43 7.50 -24.52
C ARG A 602 8.25 7.89 -23.63
N VAL A 603 7.96 9.19 -23.47
CA VAL A 603 6.73 9.66 -22.80
C VAL A 603 5.50 9.18 -23.56
N LEU A 604 5.47 9.37 -24.88
CA LEU A 604 4.37 8.90 -25.73
C LEU A 604 4.24 7.37 -25.73
N GLU A 605 5.37 6.64 -25.74
CA GLU A 605 5.39 5.19 -25.56
C GLU A 605 4.76 4.78 -24.22
N ALA A 606 5.18 5.42 -23.12
CA ALA A 606 4.68 5.13 -21.79
C ALA A 606 3.16 5.35 -21.66
N MET A 607 2.66 6.46 -22.21
CA MET A 607 1.21 6.76 -22.23
C MET A 607 0.42 5.70 -23.01
N ARG A 608 0.90 5.32 -24.21
CA ARG A 608 0.26 4.26 -25.02
C ARG A 608 0.31 2.91 -24.34
N PHE A 609 1.46 2.53 -23.79
CA PHE A 609 1.65 1.26 -23.10
C PHE A 609 0.68 1.13 -21.91
N VAL A 610 0.60 2.16 -21.08
CA VAL A 610 -0.30 2.14 -19.91
C VAL A 610 -1.75 2.08 -20.37
N HIS A 611 -2.15 2.85 -21.38
CA HIS A 611 -3.49 2.73 -21.96
C HIS A 611 -3.77 1.30 -22.45
N GLU A 612 -2.84 0.69 -23.18
CA GLU A 612 -3.01 -0.64 -23.77
C GLU A 612 -3.08 -1.76 -22.73
N TRP A 613 -2.34 -1.66 -21.63
CA TRP A 613 -2.31 -2.71 -20.58
C TRP A 613 -3.28 -2.47 -19.42
N CYS A 614 -3.65 -1.21 -19.17
CA CYS A 614 -4.41 -0.82 -17.98
C CYS A 614 -5.86 -0.42 -18.25
N SER A 615 -6.25 -0.20 -19.51
CA SER A 615 -7.66 0.11 -19.83
C SER A 615 -8.57 -1.07 -19.51
N PRO A 616 -9.83 -0.85 -19.09
CA PRO A 616 -10.78 -1.93 -18.82
C PRO A 616 -11.00 -2.89 -19.99
N ASN A 617 -10.86 -2.39 -21.23
CA ASN A 617 -11.00 -3.18 -22.47
C ASN A 617 -9.68 -3.82 -22.95
N ALA A 618 -8.56 -3.64 -22.24
CA ALA A 618 -7.24 -4.19 -22.58
C ALA A 618 -7.19 -5.73 -22.57
N GLN A 619 -8.14 -6.35 -21.85
CA GLN A 619 -8.37 -7.79 -21.82
C GLN A 619 -9.88 -7.96 -21.94
N GLY A 620 -10.35 -8.68 -22.97
CA GLY A 620 -11.78 -8.97 -23.15
C GLY A 620 -12.41 -9.36 -21.82
N ALA A 621 -13.48 -8.64 -21.46
CA ALA A 621 -14.14 -8.70 -20.15
C ALA A 621 -14.20 -10.13 -19.59
N ALA A 622 -13.50 -10.37 -18.49
CA ALA A 622 -13.94 -11.38 -17.54
C ALA A 622 -15.15 -10.80 -16.82
N GLY A 623 -16.34 -10.93 -17.42
CA GLY A 623 -17.59 -10.47 -16.81
C GLY A 623 -18.60 -9.86 -17.79
N SER A 624 -19.06 -10.63 -18.77
CA SER A 624 -20.45 -10.59 -19.26
C SER A 624 -20.63 -11.68 -20.31
N ASP A 625 -21.61 -12.54 -20.11
CA ASP A 625 -22.04 -13.58 -21.05
C ASP A 625 -22.40 -12.97 -22.41
N GLU A 626 -21.49 -13.09 -23.39
CA GLU A 626 -21.76 -13.32 -24.82
C GLU A 626 -20.43 -13.24 -25.59
N LYS A 627 -19.74 -14.38 -25.71
CA LYS A 627 -18.56 -14.51 -26.57
C LYS A 627 -19.00 -14.63 -28.03
N LYS A 628 -18.62 -13.66 -28.87
CA LYS A 628 -18.50 -13.87 -30.32
C LYS A 628 -17.20 -14.62 -30.59
N GLU A 629 -17.29 -15.80 -31.20
CA GLU A 629 -16.14 -16.54 -31.72
C GLU A 629 -15.45 -15.71 -32.80
N GLY A 630 -14.12 -15.49 -32.67
CA GLY A 630 -13.31 -15.02 -33.80
C GLY A 630 -12.16 -14.05 -33.52
N ASP A 631 -11.98 -13.51 -32.31
CA ASP A 631 -10.88 -12.56 -32.03
C ASP A 631 -9.93 -13.11 -30.94
N GLU A 632 -9.02 -14.00 -31.36
CA GLU A 632 -8.09 -14.70 -30.48
C GLU A 632 -6.65 -14.19 -30.64
N THR A 633 -6.28 -13.20 -29.81
CA THR A 633 -4.99 -13.24 -29.09
C THR A 633 -5.20 -12.66 -27.69
N LEU A 634 -5.61 -13.49 -26.74
CA LEU A 634 -5.60 -13.13 -25.32
C LEU A 634 -4.16 -12.83 -24.91
N ARG A 635 -3.86 -11.56 -24.64
CA ARG A 635 -2.54 -11.15 -24.15
C ARG A 635 -2.34 -11.70 -22.74
N LEU A 636 -1.51 -12.73 -22.63
CA LEU A 636 -1.15 -13.33 -21.35
C LEU A 636 -0.32 -12.32 -20.53
N THR A 637 -0.72 -12.10 -19.29
CA THR A 637 0.08 -11.31 -18.34
C THR A 637 1.40 -12.03 -18.06
N PRO A 638 2.57 -11.39 -18.25
CA PRO A 638 3.87 -11.97 -17.91
C PRO A 638 3.93 -12.44 -16.46
N LEU A 639 4.60 -13.56 -16.19
CA LEU A 639 4.64 -14.18 -14.85
C LEU A 639 5.16 -13.20 -13.80
N GLU A 640 6.18 -12.42 -14.16
CA GLU A 640 6.79 -11.40 -13.31
C GLU A 640 5.83 -10.26 -12.92
N TRP A 641 4.74 -10.05 -13.68
CA TRP A 641 3.73 -9.02 -13.42
C TRP A 641 2.47 -9.54 -12.73
N GLN A 642 2.37 -10.84 -12.52
CA GLN A 642 1.26 -11.45 -11.80
C GLN A 642 1.45 -11.26 -10.28
N THR A 643 0.34 -11.12 -9.56
CA THR A 643 0.32 -11.05 -8.10
C THR A 643 0.89 -12.35 -7.50
N ALA A 644 1.93 -12.25 -6.66
CA ALA A 644 2.59 -13.40 -6.04
C ALA A 644 1.73 -14.03 -4.94
N TYR A 645 1.14 -13.17 -4.10
CA TYR A 645 0.21 -13.51 -3.04
C TYR A 645 -0.54 -12.25 -2.62
N ASP A 646 -1.65 -12.42 -1.90
CA ASP A 646 -2.36 -11.33 -1.23
C ASP A 646 -2.43 -11.63 0.28
N MET A 647 -1.91 -10.70 1.09
CA MET A 647 -1.93 -10.80 2.55
C MET A 647 -3.30 -10.46 3.15
N ARG A 648 -4.20 -9.85 2.38
CA ARG A 648 -5.60 -9.66 2.78
C ARG A 648 -6.30 -11.03 2.78
N PRO A 649 -7.25 -11.28 3.69
CA PRO A 649 -8.05 -12.48 3.58
C PRO A 649 -8.91 -12.34 2.32
N TRP A 650 -9.24 -13.46 1.69
CA TRP A 650 -10.28 -13.48 0.66
C TRP A 650 -11.69 -13.33 1.24
N THR A 651 -11.80 -13.30 2.56
CA THR A 651 -13.03 -12.95 3.25
C THR A 651 -13.29 -11.47 3.02
N ALA A 652 -14.25 -11.17 2.14
CA ALA A 652 -14.98 -9.92 2.22
C ALA A 652 -15.32 -9.74 3.70
N PHE A 653 -14.97 -8.59 4.27
CA PHE A 653 -15.58 -8.16 5.52
C PHE A 653 -17.09 -8.47 5.41
N PRO A 654 -17.77 -9.04 6.41
CA PRO A 654 -19.17 -9.50 6.30
C PRO A 654 -20.16 -8.46 5.73
N GLU A 655 -19.72 -7.23 5.51
CA GLU A 655 -20.49 -6.04 5.16
C GLU A 655 -19.89 -5.20 4.01
N ARG A 656 -18.91 -5.74 3.26
CA ARG A 656 -18.29 -5.04 2.11
C ARG A 656 -18.71 -5.58 0.74
N ASN A 657 -19.85 -6.28 0.68
CA ASN A 657 -20.52 -6.64 -0.58
C ASN A 657 -21.46 -5.52 -1.05
#